data_AF-A0A810PV47-F1
#
_entry.id   AF-A0A810PV47-F1
#
_cell.length_a   1.000
_cell.length_b   1.000
_cell.length_c   1.000
_cell.angle_alpha   90.00
_cell.angle_beta   90.00
_cell.angle_gamma   90.00
#
_symmetry.space_group_name_H-M   'P 1'
#
loop_
_entity.id
_entity.type
_entity.pdbx_description
1 polymer ?
#
loop_
_entity_poly.entity_id
_entity_poly.type
_entity_poly.pdbx_seq_one_letter_code
_entity_poly.pdbx_strand_id
1 'polypeptide(L)'
;MGKMQVSLQAENIPFPAAMAEESRCFTAVSEGFVNIGRDGKDGDTPTIGVNGNWFLGSTDTGLPSRGTQGVPGEKGDRGEKGEKGEKGDRGSKGDKGEPGTTQLIPLYADTVADCTDTSKVYVLPDGFVYANMTKTSVLHPTNRLPLSTEADGTPFNGGAGWKTGYKLHGGTGGEDARANYEVSGFIPVTYEDTFRAKSFRVEDANGYNNICFYDANHGFLVAFTMNSKYNPLAQFLLEDGTLEGSLSTAATTTMTQDQLRQTAYMRLSMLLIDSATVVTVNEPLESTTQTVTGWQSTGRAFVPADYEGRILALEEKAALPREGDAPAYIAAEAARVADLVQSKRTAGSLTFSAMADAHLEVDSPLTAVQANLTACRDAGLGLEQLRRHIPLDLAVMLGDYTYADSAETAAQVKRDLRQYHRYMAEAVRGLPGIWCTGNHDINYGANADRRLTEDELYAAIGAGNTAPRQDADHPGRNYGFLDFENQRIRCIYLNTIDSLDWPDLTGQADSASDVTAVQTRWLADTALDLSGKADAGKWQIVLFSHHCLSIFPQVTAVLTAYKNGTKGTVSVTGNGVTSAVSYDFTEKPRGEIICAIHGHNHNFTCRKISSEPWHAVTAEKAWLWSVCIPNLDVCRNNEAATANDADWKRVFGERDESGAPVYYPKTQNTAESTSFCVVSIDRKNRKLHFIAYGAGYDRELCY
;
A
#
# COMPACT_ATOMS: atom_id res chain seq x y z
N MET A 1 -3.62 -18.22 -63.36
CA MET A 1 -2.63 -17.45 -64.15
C MET A 1 -2.06 -16.39 -63.20
N GLY A 2 -0.77 -16.06 -63.11
CA GLY A 2 0.42 -16.67 -63.76
C GLY A 2 1.73 -15.93 -63.39
N LYS A 3 2.58 -16.56 -62.56
CA LYS A 3 4.05 -16.43 -62.39
C LYS A 3 4.79 -15.07 -62.60
N MET A 4 5.32 -14.48 -61.51
CA MET A 4 6.71 -14.00 -61.24
C MET A 4 6.72 -13.04 -60.01
N GLN A 5 7.63 -12.98 -59.01
CA GLN A 5 8.86 -13.72 -58.59
C GLN A 5 10.24 -13.07 -58.90
N VAL A 6 11.08 -12.86 -57.85
CA VAL A 6 12.52 -12.42 -57.82
C VAL A 6 12.77 -10.92 -58.14
N SER A 7 13.68 -10.12 -57.52
CA SER A 7 14.73 -10.27 -56.45
C SER A 7 14.96 -8.97 -55.64
N LEU A 8 15.65 -9.07 -54.49
CA LEU A 8 16.38 -7.98 -53.81
C LEU A 8 17.65 -7.55 -54.57
N GLN A 9 18.00 -6.26 -54.56
CA GLN A 9 19.30 -5.72 -54.12
C GLN A 9 19.28 -4.18 -54.04
N ALA A 10 20.30 -3.57 -53.42
CA ALA A 10 20.37 -2.14 -53.11
C ALA A 10 21.66 -1.49 -53.62
N GLU A 11 21.60 -0.20 -54.01
CA GLU A 11 22.77 0.63 -54.31
C GLU A 11 22.63 2.06 -53.74
N ASN A 12 23.76 2.75 -53.58
CA ASN A 12 23.88 4.02 -52.84
C ASN A 12 23.70 5.26 -53.74
N ILE A 13 23.02 6.30 -53.24
CA ILE A 13 23.22 7.70 -53.67
C ILE A 13 23.22 8.61 -52.40
N PRO A 14 24.16 9.56 -52.23
CA PRO A 14 24.42 10.25 -50.96
C PRO A 14 23.76 11.63 -50.78
N PHE A 15 23.95 12.21 -49.59
CA PHE A 15 23.59 13.60 -49.22
C PHE A 15 24.16 14.68 -50.16
N PRO A 16 23.41 15.76 -50.41
CA PRO A 16 23.97 17.08 -50.70
C PRO A 16 24.28 17.83 -49.37
N ALA A 17 25.45 18.46 -49.29
CA ALA A 17 25.86 19.25 -48.12
C ALA A 17 25.72 20.76 -48.34
N ALA A 18 25.53 21.51 -47.26
CA ALA A 18 25.78 22.94 -47.18
C ALA A 18 26.51 23.24 -45.85
N MET A 19 27.64 23.93 -45.92
CA MET A 19 28.49 24.28 -44.77
C MET A 19 29.14 25.66 -45.00
N ALA A 20 29.78 26.18 -43.94
CA ALA A 20 30.42 27.49 -43.74
C ALA A 20 29.51 28.55 -43.08
N GLU A 21 29.98 29.32 -42.09
CA GLU A 21 31.20 29.26 -41.25
C GLU A 21 30.92 29.92 -39.87
N GLU A 22 31.79 30.09 -38.87
CA GLU A 22 33.27 30.12 -38.82
C GLU A 22 33.82 29.57 -37.47
N SER A 23 35.16 29.46 -37.38
CA SER A 23 36.08 29.69 -36.25
C SER A 23 35.65 29.80 -34.77
N ARG A 24 36.51 29.46 -33.77
CA ARG A 24 37.74 28.61 -33.69
C ARG A 24 38.19 28.47 -32.21
N CYS A 25 38.69 27.29 -31.83
CA CYS A 25 39.77 26.98 -30.86
C CYS A 25 39.97 27.80 -29.54
N PHE A 26 39.97 27.15 -28.36
CA PHE A 26 41.19 26.91 -27.55
C PHE A 26 40.96 25.99 -26.32
N THR A 27 41.98 25.81 -25.47
CA THR A 27 42.22 24.64 -24.58
C THR A 27 41.80 24.80 -23.11
N ALA A 28 41.77 23.67 -22.38
CA ALA A 28 41.32 23.53 -20.99
C ALA A 28 42.32 23.97 -19.90
N VAL A 29 41.78 24.34 -18.73
CA VAL A 29 42.31 24.08 -17.37
C VAL A 29 41.16 24.12 -16.35
N SER A 30 41.45 23.79 -15.08
CA SER A 30 40.49 23.54 -13.99
C SER A 30 40.14 24.76 -13.12
N GLU A 31 39.22 24.51 -12.17
CA GLU A 31 38.83 25.31 -11.00
C GLU A 31 37.81 26.46 -11.17
N GLY A 32 36.72 26.35 -10.39
CA GLY A 32 35.92 27.46 -9.84
C GLY A 32 35.26 28.48 -10.79
N PHE A 33 33.94 28.37 -10.98
CA PHE A 33 32.95 29.23 -10.29
C PHE A 33 31.49 28.87 -10.69
N VAL A 34 30.53 29.43 -9.94
CA VAL A 34 29.08 29.22 -10.09
C VAL A 34 28.58 29.64 -11.46
N ASN A 35 27.65 28.87 -12.05
CA ASN A 35 26.74 29.42 -13.06
C ASN A 35 25.30 29.05 -12.74
N ILE A 36 24.49 30.08 -12.50
CA ILE A 36 23.05 30.00 -12.25
C ILE A 36 22.32 29.67 -13.55
N GLY A 37 21.40 28.72 -13.50
CA GLY A 37 20.39 28.56 -14.56
C GLY A 37 19.60 29.86 -14.67
N ARG A 38 19.36 30.33 -15.90
CA ARG A 38 18.49 31.49 -16.11
C ARG A 38 17.05 31.09 -15.85
N ASP A 39 16.31 31.95 -15.17
CA ASP A 39 14.88 31.77 -14.96
C ASP A 39 14.13 31.62 -16.29
N GLY A 40 13.01 30.90 -16.25
CA GLY A 40 12.08 30.83 -17.36
C GLY A 40 11.58 32.23 -17.74
N LYS A 41 11.24 32.43 -19.01
CA LYS A 41 10.72 33.72 -19.47
C LYS A 41 9.36 33.97 -18.83
N ASP A 42 9.23 35.06 -18.07
CA ASP A 42 7.97 35.44 -17.42
C ASP A 42 6.80 35.46 -18.42
N GLY A 43 5.64 34.96 -17.97
CA GLY A 43 4.40 35.04 -18.74
C GLY A 43 3.83 36.47 -18.75
N ASP A 44 3.09 36.82 -19.80
CA ASP A 44 2.49 38.14 -19.94
C ASP A 44 1.53 38.43 -18.76
N THR A 45 1.93 39.37 -17.91
CA THR A 45 1.12 39.78 -16.75
C THR A 45 -0.18 40.44 -17.23
N PRO A 46 -1.36 40.00 -16.74
CA PRO A 46 -2.62 40.63 -17.11
C PRO A 46 -2.66 42.10 -16.70
N THR A 47 -3.05 42.97 -17.62
CA THR A 47 -3.21 44.41 -17.37
C THR A 47 -4.65 44.85 -17.60
N ILE A 48 -4.98 46.08 -17.20
CA ILE A 48 -6.28 46.71 -17.48
C ILE A 48 -6.07 47.80 -18.53
N GLY A 49 -6.71 47.65 -19.68
CA GLY A 49 -6.63 48.60 -20.79
C GLY A 49 -7.36 49.91 -20.51
N VAL A 50 -7.07 50.95 -21.30
CA VAL A 50 -7.68 52.29 -21.16
C VAL A 50 -9.19 52.31 -21.45
N ASN A 51 -9.72 51.28 -22.10
CA ASN A 51 -11.15 51.04 -22.30
C ASN A 51 -11.83 50.33 -21.10
N GLY A 52 -11.06 49.90 -20.09
CA GLY A 52 -11.55 49.18 -18.92
C GLY A 52 -11.62 47.66 -19.07
N ASN A 53 -11.10 47.07 -20.15
CA ASN A 53 -11.03 45.61 -20.32
C ASN A 53 -9.75 45.01 -19.71
N TRP A 54 -9.75 43.70 -19.47
CA TRP A 54 -8.54 42.92 -19.24
C TRP A 54 -7.74 42.74 -20.54
N PHE A 55 -6.42 42.81 -20.44
CA PHE A 55 -5.46 42.62 -21.52
C PHE A 55 -4.43 41.54 -21.15
N LEU A 56 -4.06 40.71 -22.12
CA LEU A 56 -2.94 39.77 -22.03
C LEU A 56 -1.86 40.21 -23.03
N GLY A 57 -0.73 40.69 -22.50
CA GLY A 57 0.28 41.39 -23.30
C GLY A 57 -0.33 42.61 -23.99
N SER A 58 -0.30 42.63 -25.33
CA SER A 58 -0.96 43.65 -26.16
C SER A 58 -2.39 43.30 -26.61
N THR A 59 -2.93 42.14 -26.21
CA THR A 59 -4.22 41.62 -26.69
C THR A 59 -5.37 42.00 -25.76
N ASP A 60 -6.37 42.72 -26.27
CA ASP A 60 -7.64 42.97 -25.56
C ASP A 60 -8.46 41.68 -25.49
N THR A 61 -8.94 41.31 -24.29
CA THR A 61 -9.78 40.12 -24.10
C THR A 61 -11.26 40.36 -24.41
N GLY A 62 -11.69 41.62 -24.54
CA GLY A 62 -13.10 42.01 -24.62
C GLY A 62 -13.86 41.95 -23.29
N LEU A 63 -13.22 41.50 -22.20
CA LEU A 63 -13.86 41.30 -20.90
C LEU A 63 -13.63 42.51 -19.97
N PRO A 64 -14.69 43.17 -19.46
CA PRO A 64 -14.53 44.32 -18.58
C PRO A 64 -13.93 43.94 -17.22
N SER A 65 -12.97 44.74 -16.75
CA SER A 65 -12.24 44.58 -15.47
C SER A 65 -13.05 44.92 -14.21
N ARG A 66 -14.35 45.21 -14.35
CA ARG A 66 -15.27 45.55 -13.26
C ARG A 66 -16.64 44.93 -13.52
N GLY A 67 -17.23 44.36 -12.48
CA GLY A 67 -18.64 43.96 -12.51
C GLY A 67 -19.57 45.16 -12.66
N THR A 68 -20.82 44.90 -13.03
CA THR A 68 -21.87 45.94 -13.07
C THR A 68 -22.06 46.58 -11.70
N GLN A 69 -22.14 47.91 -11.66
CA GLN A 69 -22.32 48.64 -10.41
C GLN A 69 -23.70 48.32 -9.82
N GLY A 70 -23.71 47.81 -8.59
CA GLY A 70 -24.94 47.54 -7.84
C GLY A 70 -25.76 48.81 -7.57
N VAL A 71 -27.08 48.66 -7.48
CA VAL A 71 -28.02 49.77 -7.22
C VAL A 71 -27.68 50.42 -5.88
N PRO A 72 -27.48 51.75 -5.79
CA PRO A 72 -27.19 52.41 -4.52
C PRO A 72 -28.35 52.26 -3.53
N GLY A 73 -28.05 51.80 -2.31
CA GLY A 73 -29.01 51.81 -1.20
C GLY A 73 -29.32 53.23 -0.71
N GLU A 74 -30.46 53.41 -0.05
CA GLU A 74 -30.86 54.70 0.49
C GLU A 74 -29.89 55.21 1.58
N LYS A 75 -29.75 56.53 1.64
CA LYS A 75 -28.70 57.21 2.40
C LYS A 75 -29.08 57.32 3.88
N GLY A 76 -28.54 56.42 4.70
CA GLY A 76 -28.57 56.53 6.16
C GLY A 76 -27.86 57.79 6.68
N ASP A 77 -28.27 58.23 7.86
CA ASP A 77 -27.75 59.45 8.50
C ASP A 77 -26.29 59.36 8.96
N ARG A 78 -25.67 60.53 9.11
CA ARG A 78 -24.23 60.69 9.31
C ARG A 78 -23.82 60.36 10.75
N GLY A 79 -23.39 59.11 10.97
CA GLY A 79 -22.65 58.70 12.17
C GLY A 79 -21.36 59.53 12.37
N GLU A 80 -20.92 59.61 13.63
CA GLU A 80 -19.76 60.41 14.02
C GLU A 80 -18.43 59.83 13.52
N LYS A 81 -17.38 60.68 13.54
CA LYS A 81 -16.07 60.34 12.99
C LYS A 81 -15.33 59.39 13.96
N GLY A 82 -15.44 58.10 13.71
CA GLY A 82 -14.67 57.06 14.41
C GLY A 82 -13.16 57.32 14.37
N GLU A 83 -12.48 56.86 15.41
CA GLU A 83 -11.05 57.09 15.61
C GLU A 83 -10.19 56.37 14.56
N LYS A 84 -8.92 56.81 14.45
CA LYS A 84 -7.97 56.28 13.47
C LYS A 84 -7.54 54.87 13.90
N GLY A 85 -8.19 53.85 13.34
CA GLY A 85 -7.86 52.45 13.56
C GLY A 85 -6.37 52.14 13.40
N GLU A 86 -5.88 51.23 14.22
CA GLU A 86 -4.46 50.85 14.24
C GLU A 86 -4.02 50.23 12.92
N LYS A 87 -2.71 50.31 12.65
CA LYS A 87 -2.11 49.77 11.44
C LYS A 87 -2.09 48.25 11.54
N GLY A 88 -3.09 47.61 10.94
CA GLY A 88 -3.24 46.15 10.92
C GLY A 88 -1.95 45.42 10.56
N ASP A 89 -1.72 44.29 11.22
CA ASP A 89 -0.48 43.54 11.13
C ASP A 89 -0.12 43.13 9.70
N ARG A 90 1.19 43.05 9.47
CA ARG A 90 1.71 42.53 8.20
C ARG A 90 1.36 41.06 8.13
N GLY A 91 0.35 40.73 7.31
CA GLY A 91 -0.10 39.35 7.08
C GLY A 91 1.07 38.40 6.87
N SER A 92 0.95 37.19 7.43
CA SER A 92 1.97 36.16 7.35
C SER A 92 2.46 36.00 5.92
N LYS A 93 3.79 35.98 5.75
CA LYS A 93 4.41 35.68 4.46
C LYS A 93 3.91 34.29 4.06
N GLY A 94 3.11 34.21 3.01
CA GLY A 94 2.59 32.95 2.50
C GLY A 94 3.75 31.97 2.25
N ASP A 95 3.47 30.69 2.47
CA ASP A 95 4.48 29.64 2.42
C ASP A 95 5.25 29.69 1.11
N LYS A 96 6.56 29.48 1.21
CA LYS A 96 7.43 29.44 0.03
C LYS A 96 7.01 28.21 -0.77
N GLY A 97 6.34 28.44 -1.91
CA GLY A 97 5.94 27.38 -2.83
C GLY A 97 7.12 26.44 -3.11
N GLU A 98 6.82 25.15 -3.18
CA GLU A 98 7.84 24.10 -3.25
C GLU A 98 8.80 24.36 -4.42
N PRO A 99 10.11 24.09 -4.27
CA PRO A 99 11.05 24.18 -5.38
C PRO A 99 10.58 23.30 -6.53
N GLY A 100 10.32 23.90 -7.70
CA GLY A 100 9.81 23.18 -8.86
C GLY A 100 10.66 21.95 -9.16
N THR A 101 10.04 20.77 -9.12
CA THR A 101 10.72 19.49 -9.28
C THR A 101 11.29 19.38 -10.69
N THR A 102 12.60 19.60 -10.83
CA THR A 102 13.30 19.38 -12.09
C THR A 102 13.13 17.91 -12.49
N GLN A 103 12.41 17.65 -13.60
CA GLN A 103 12.23 16.30 -14.10
C GLN A 103 13.58 15.71 -14.51
N LEU A 104 14.08 14.76 -13.70
CA LEU A 104 15.23 13.94 -14.05
C LEU A 104 14.77 12.87 -15.05
N ILE A 105 14.94 13.14 -16.34
CA ILE A 105 14.71 12.15 -17.40
C ILE A 105 15.66 10.97 -17.19
N PRO A 106 15.17 9.74 -16.92
CA PRO A 106 16.05 8.60 -16.72
C PRO A 106 16.61 8.04 -18.03
N LEU A 107 17.75 7.36 -17.92
CA LEU A 107 18.40 6.67 -19.02
C LEU A 107 18.16 5.16 -18.94
N TYR A 108 17.76 4.52 -20.03
CA TYR A 108 17.71 3.06 -20.08
C TYR A 108 19.12 2.47 -20.13
N ALA A 109 19.33 1.39 -19.38
CA ALA A 109 20.55 0.58 -19.31
C ALA A 109 20.16 -0.90 -19.22
N ASP A 110 20.97 -1.80 -19.79
CA ASP A 110 20.67 -3.24 -19.75
C ASP A 110 21.09 -3.87 -18.40
N THR A 111 22.15 -3.35 -17.78
CA THR A 111 22.65 -3.79 -16.48
C THR A 111 23.11 -2.62 -15.61
N VAL A 112 23.31 -2.88 -14.30
CA VAL A 112 23.94 -1.94 -13.36
C VAL A 112 25.35 -1.49 -13.81
N ALA A 113 26.06 -2.28 -14.62
CA ALA A 113 27.39 -1.93 -15.11
C ALA A 113 27.38 -0.84 -16.20
N ASP A 114 26.26 -0.68 -16.91
CA ASP A 114 26.09 0.33 -17.96
C ASP A 114 25.71 1.71 -17.38
N CYS A 115 25.27 1.73 -16.12
CA CYS A 115 25.04 2.94 -15.33
C CYS A 115 26.37 3.66 -15.04
N THR A 116 26.76 4.57 -15.92
CA THR A 116 28.11 5.14 -15.98
C THR A 116 28.17 6.63 -15.61
N ASP A 117 27.10 7.41 -15.85
CA ASP A 117 26.99 8.80 -15.42
C ASP A 117 26.30 8.87 -14.05
N THR A 118 27.09 9.03 -12.99
CA THR A 118 26.62 9.08 -11.59
C THR A 118 25.75 10.31 -11.26
N SER A 119 25.62 11.28 -12.19
CA SER A 119 24.69 12.40 -12.08
C SER A 119 23.27 12.08 -12.60
N LYS A 120 23.02 10.85 -13.04
CA LYS A 120 21.76 10.41 -13.65
C LYS A 120 21.07 9.34 -12.82
N VAL A 121 19.77 9.21 -13.07
CA VAL A 121 18.99 8.03 -12.74
C VAL A 121 18.82 7.18 -14.00
N TYR A 122 18.79 5.87 -13.82
CA TYR A 122 18.67 4.89 -14.89
C TYR A 122 17.42 4.03 -14.70
N VAL A 123 16.97 3.35 -15.75
CA VAL A 123 15.94 2.29 -15.67
C VAL A 123 16.52 1.01 -16.28
N LEU A 124 16.45 -0.07 -15.52
CA LEU A 124 16.91 -1.41 -15.94
C LEU A 124 15.74 -2.25 -16.51
N PRO A 125 16.00 -3.44 -17.10
CA PRO A 125 14.94 -4.27 -17.69
C PRO A 125 13.91 -4.82 -16.68
N ASP A 126 14.21 -4.74 -15.38
CA ASP A 126 13.26 -4.96 -14.28
C ASP A 126 12.20 -3.84 -14.15
N GLY A 127 12.41 -2.70 -14.79
CA GLY A 127 11.51 -1.55 -14.81
C GLY A 127 11.60 -0.63 -13.58
N PHE A 128 12.58 -0.81 -12.69
CA PHE A 128 12.80 0.08 -11.56
C PHE A 128 13.77 1.21 -11.89
N VAL A 129 13.60 2.36 -11.22
CA VAL A 129 14.53 3.49 -11.31
C VAL A 129 15.71 3.23 -10.37
N TYR A 130 16.91 3.20 -10.93
CA TYR A 130 18.19 3.09 -10.22
C TYR A 130 18.87 4.45 -10.12
N ALA A 131 19.39 4.79 -8.95
CA ALA A 131 20.17 6.01 -8.72
C ALA A 131 21.56 5.63 -8.16
N ASN A 132 22.59 6.43 -8.45
CA ASN A 132 23.82 6.34 -7.68
C ASN A 132 23.60 7.14 -6.40
N MET A 133 23.31 6.42 -5.33
CA MET A 133 22.85 7.01 -4.08
C MET A 133 23.45 6.26 -2.89
N THR A 134 23.56 6.98 -1.79
CA THR A 134 23.76 6.39 -0.47
C THR A 134 22.40 5.91 0.04
N LYS A 135 22.06 4.65 -0.22
CA LYS A 135 20.84 4.02 0.31
C LYS A 135 21.13 3.51 1.72
N THR A 136 20.42 4.09 2.68
CA THR A 136 20.51 3.74 4.10
C THR A 136 19.45 2.70 4.43
N SER A 137 19.74 1.43 4.16
CA SER A 137 18.84 0.31 4.44
C SER A 137 18.84 -0.02 5.93
N VAL A 138 17.65 -0.24 6.49
CA VAL A 138 17.47 -0.60 7.90
C VAL A 138 17.62 -2.12 8.06
N LEU A 139 18.84 -2.60 8.31
CA LEU A 139 19.05 -4.01 8.61
C LEU A 139 18.48 -4.34 9.98
N HIS A 140 17.45 -5.16 10.01
CA HIS A 140 17.02 -5.80 11.25
C HIS A 140 18.10 -6.76 11.76
N PRO A 141 18.27 -6.91 13.09
CA PRO A 141 19.21 -7.88 13.65
C PRO A 141 18.91 -9.29 13.13
N THR A 142 19.97 -10.04 12.82
CA THR A 142 19.93 -11.40 12.28
C THR A 142 19.61 -12.42 13.37
N ASN A 143 20.12 -12.22 14.59
CA ASN A 143 19.69 -12.98 15.75
C ASN A 143 18.37 -12.38 16.28
N ARG A 144 17.26 -13.11 16.15
CA ARG A 144 15.95 -12.76 16.70
C ARG A 144 15.30 -13.95 17.38
N LEU A 145 14.40 -13.66 18.31
CA LEU A 145 13.64 -14.64 19.11
C LEU A 145 12.95 -15.77 18.29
N PRO A 146 12.32 -15.53 17.13
CA PRO A 146 11.72 -16.59 16.30
C PRO A 146 12.70 -17.68 15.83
N LEU A 147 14.01 -17.40 15.85
CA LEU A 147 15.07 -18.35 15.49
C LEU A 147 15.53 -19.24 16.66
N SER A 148 14.93 -19.09 17.84
CA SER A 148 15.21 -19.97 18.99
C SER A 148 14.61 -21.37 18.79
N THR A 149 15.26 -22.39 19.37
CA THR A 149 14.97 -23.80 19.03
C THR A 149 14.40 -24.62 20.18
N GLU A 150 13.77 -25.74 19.84
CA GLU A 150 13.62 -26.90 20.72
C GLU A 150 15.00 -27.53 21.00
N ALA A 151 15.05 -28.48 21.94
CA ALA A 151 16.27 -29.20 22.33
C ALA A 151 16.83 -30.17 21.25
N ASP A 152 16.12 -30.35 20.13
CA ASP A 152 16.57 -31.11 18.96
C ASP A 152 17.04 -30.20 17.79
N GLY A 153 17.00 -28.88 17.98
CA GLY A 153 17.37 -27.88 16.97
C GLY A 153 16.25 -27.48 16.02
N THR A 154 15.03 -28.01 16.16
CA THR A 154 13.87 -27.54 15.38
C THR A 154 13.35 -26.18 15.89
N PRO A 155 12.67 -25.35 15.08
CA PRO A 155 12.21 -24.03 15.51
C PRO A 155 11.18 -24.10 16.66
N PHE A 156 11.45 -23.41 17.76
CA PHE A 156 10.68 -23.55 19.01
C PHE A 156 9.21 -23.14 18.82
N ASN A 157 8.31 -23.98 19.35
CA ASN A 157 6.86 -23.79 19.24
C ASN A 157 6.40 -23.51 17.79
N GLY A 158 6.97 -24.25 16.82
CA GLY A 158 6.59 -24.17 15.41
C GLY A 158 7.17 -22.97 14.64
N GLY A 159 8.22 -22.33 15.15
CA GLY A 159 8.83 -21.13 14.54
C GLY A 159 8.36 -19.82 15.15
N ALA A 160 7.48 -19.85 16.15
CA ALA A 160 7.20 -18.68 16.97
C ALA A 160 8.45 -18.23 17.75
N GLY A 161 9.24 -19.17 18.31
CA GLY A 161 10.37 -18.83 19.18
C GLY A 161 9.99 -18.47 20.62
N TRP A 162 8.70 -18.36 20.92
CA TRP A 162 8.19 -18.29 22.30
C TRP A 162 6.88 -19.08 22.47
N LYS A 163 6.50 -19.32 23.72
CA LYS A 163 5.38 -20.17 24.13
C LYS A 163 4.68 -19.59 25.36
N THR A 164 3.35 -19.47 25.28
CA THR A 164 2.52 -18.80 26.29
C THR A 164 1.97 -19.77 27.35
N GLY A 165 1.80 -19.28 28.57
CA GLY A 165 1.22 -20.05 29.69
C GLY A 165 2.24 -20.87 30.48
N TYR A 166 3.53 -20.53 30.38
CA TYR A 166 4.63 -21.23 31.03
C TYR A 166 5.63 -20.23 31.61
N LYS A 167 6.36 -20.65 32.65
CA LYS A 167 7.54 -19.95 33.17
C LYS A 167 8.71 -20.94 33.28
N LEU A 168 9.94 -20.44 33.35
CA LEU A 168 11.09 -21.28 33.70
C LEU A 168 11.23 -21.38 35.23
N HIS A 169 11.52 -22.59 35.72
CA HIS A 169 11.77 -22.85 37.13
C HIS A 169 13.24 -22.56 37.47
N GLY A 170 13.51 -21.44 38.16
CA GLY A 170 14.87 -20.95 38.44
C GLY A 170 15.79 -21.84 39.28
N GLY A 171 15.35 -23.03 39.71
CA GLY A 171 16.19 -24.06 40.33
C GLY A 171 16.47 -25.28 39.45
N THR A 172 15.90 -25.38 38.25
CA THR A 172 16.04 -26.54 37.34
C THR A 172 16.04 -26.20 35.84
N GLY A 173 15.70 -24.97 35.45
CA GLY A 173 15.57 -24.56 34.04
C GLY A 173 14.39 -25.20 33.28
N GLY A 174 13.55 -26.00 33.96
CA GLY A 174 12.38 -26.64 33.35
C GLY A 174 11.17 -25.71 33.23
N GLU A 175 10.24 -26.05 32.35
CA GLU A 175 8.97 -25.32 32.18
C GLU A 175 7.92 -25.73 33.21
N ASP A 176 7.47 -24.79 34.03
CA ASP A 176 6.28 -24.93 34.87
C ASP A 176 5.10 -24.21 34.20
N ALA A 177 3.91 -24.80 34.24
CA ALA A 177 2.69 -24.14 33.79
C ALA A 177 2.37 -22.90 34.65
N ARG A 178 2.20 -21.74 34.01
CA ARG A 178 1.90 -20.46 34.65
C ARG A 178 1.17 -19.52 33.69
N ALA A 179 -0.10 -19.22 33.97
CA ALA A 179 -0.84 -18.20 33.23
C ALA A 179 -0.16 -16.82 33.32
N ASN A 180 -0.28 -16.05 32.24
CA ASN A 180 0.29 -14.70 32.07
C ASN A 180 1.84 -14.67 32.16
N TYR A 181 2.50 -15.74 31.74
CA TYR A 181 3.95 -15.82 31.58
C TYR A 181 4.28 -16.56 30.29
N GLU A 182 5.39 -16.16 29.67
CA GLU A 182 5.89 -16.69 28.41
C GLU A 182 7.36 -17.09 28.52
N VAL A 183 7.75 -18.13 27.77
CA VAL A 183 9.15 -18.60 27.68
C VAL A 183 9.64 -18.61 26.24
N SER A 184 10.93 -18.32 26.03
CA SER A 184 11.57 -18.48 24.71
C SER A 184 11.97 -19.94 24.46
N GLY A 185 12.32 -20.28 23.21
CA GLY A 185 13.14 -21.44 22.92
C GLY A 185 14.58 -21.29 23.42
N PHE A 186 15.42 -22.29 23.17
CA PHE A 186 16.86 -22.21 23.37
C PHE A 186 17.47 -21.24 22.37
N ILE A 187 18.19 -20.24 22.87
CA ILE A 187 18.91 -19.25 22.07
C ILE A 187 20.41 -19.55 22.23
N PRO A 188 21.15 -19.88 21.15
CA PRO A 188 22.59 -20.15 21.23
C PRO A 188 23.36 -18.96 21.80
N VAL A 189 24.12 -19.20 22.88
CA VAL A 189 24.96 -18.17 23.52
C VAL A 189 26.07 -18.84 24.33
N THR A 190 27.31 -18.38 24.17
CA THR A 190 28.45 -18.76 25.00
C THR A 190 28.60 -17.81 26.18
N TYR A 191 29.48 -18.15 27.13
CA TYR A 191 29.70 -17.30 28.31
C TYR A 191 30.39 -15.95 28.02
N GLU A 192 31.08 -15.82 26.88
CA GLU A 192 31.76 -14.58 26.47
C GLU A 192 30.85 -13.66 25.64
N ASP A 193 29.78 -14.20 25.04
CA ASP A 193 28.87 -13.43 24.20
C ASP A 193 28.09 -12.38 24.99
N THR A 194 27.70 -11.30 24.31
CA THR A 194 26.79 -10.29 24.85
C THR A 194 25.39 -10.52 24.30
N PHE A 195 24.47 -10.97 25.16
CA PHE A 195 23.04 -11.05 24.82
C PHE A 195 22.36 -9.71 25.06
N ARG A 196 21.30 -9.44 24.29
CA ARG A 196 20.42 -8.30 24.51
C ARG A 196 18.96 -8.67 24.25
N ALA A 197 18.01 -8.00 24.90
CA ALA A 197 16.59 -8.08 24.56
C ALA A 197 15.85 -6.75 24.78
N LYS A 198 14.78 -6.52 24.00
CA LYS A 198 13.79 -5.44 24.22
C LYS A 198 12.39 -5.88 23.81
N SER A 199 11.38 -5.05 24.10
CA SER A 199 9.97 -5.31 23.76
C SER A 199 9.41 -6.59 24.40
N PHE A 200 9.86 -6.88 25.62
CA PHE A 200 9.26 -7.84 26.55
C PHE A 200 8.63 -7.07 27.72
N ARG A 201 7.93 -7.75 28.66
CA ARG A 201 7.49 -7.13 29.93
C ARG A 201 7.95 -7.96 31.13
N VAL A 202 8.20 -7.27 32.24
CA VAL A 202 8.52 -7.87 33.54
C VAL A 202 7.51 -7.43 34.60
N GLU A 203 7.23 -8.29 35.58
CA GLU A 203 6.47 -7.93 36.78
C GLU A 203 7.40 -7.58 37.93
N ASP A 204 7.22 -6.40 38.54
CA ASP A 204 8.05 -5.93 39.64
C ASP A 204 8.20 -6.96 40.77
N ALA A 205 9.46 -7.30 41.05
CA ALA A 205 9.89 -8.16 42.15
C ALA A 205 9.35 -9.62 42.16
N ASN A 206 8.71 -10.10 41.09
CA ASN A 206 8.22 -11.48 41.03
C ASN A 206 9.28 -12.50 40.56
N GLY A 207 9.39 -13.62 41.29
CA GLY A 207 10.36 -14.72 41.14
C GLY A 207 10.27 -15.56 39.88
N TYR A 208 9.54 -15.11 38.86
CA TYR A 208 9.30 -15.84 37.61
C TYR A 208 9.84 -15.10 36.39
N ASN A 209 10.18 -13.80 36.51
CA ASN A 209 10.97 -13.10 35.51
C ASN A 209 12.43 -13.58 35.65
N ASN A 210 12.94 -14.33 34.68
CA ASN A 210 14.32 -14.85 34.73
C ASN A 210 14.95 -15.12 33.36
N ILE A 211 16.27 -15.19 33.36
CA ILE A 211 17.08 -15.76 32.28
C ILE A 211 17.72 -17.04 32.82
N CYS A 212 17.46 -18.18 32.20
CA CYS A 212 18.12 -19.45 32.49
C CYS A 212 19.22 -19.72 31.45
N PHE A 213 20.34 -20.30 31.89
CA PHE A 213 21.46 -20.70 31.03
C PHE A 213 21.70 -22.21 31.13
N TYR A 214 22.17 -22.80 30.03
CA TYR A 214 22.24 -24.25 29.83
C TYR A 214 23.52 -24.67 29.08
N ASP A 215 23.96 -25.90 29.31
CA ASP A 215 25.07 -26.52 28.59
C ASP A 215 24.68 -27.02 27.18
N ALA A 216 25.67 -27.52 26.43
CA ALA A 216 25.50 -28.03 25.07
C ALA A 216 24.57 -29.25 24.92
N ASN A 217 24.20 -29.91 26.02
CA ASN A 217 23.22 -31.00 26.08
C ASN A 217 21.86 -30.52 26.62
N HIS A 218 21.67 -29.20 26.75
CA HIS A 218 20.52 -28.54 27.37
C HIS A 218 20.40 -28.80 28.89
N GLY A 219 21.50 -29.19 29.56
CA GLY A 219 21.56 -29.29 31.02
C GLY A 219 21.55 -27.91 31.68
N PHE A 220 20.67 -27.69 32.67
CA PHE A 220 20.55 -26.39 33.35
C PHE A 220 21.78 -26.05 34.22
N LEU A 221 22.28 -24.83 34.07
CA LEU A 221 23.46 -24.31 34.77
C LEU A 221 23.10 -23.29 35.86
N VAL A 222 22.36 -22.22 35.52
CA VAL A 222 22.02 -21.12 36.43
C VAL A 222 20.81 -20.33 35.93
N ALA A 223 20.07 -19.71 36.86
CA ALA A 223 19.02 -18.74 36.55
C ALA A 223 19.28 -17.39 37.24
N PHE A 224 19.16 -16.30 36.49
CA PHE A 224 19.18 -14.94 37.00
C PHE A 224 17.74 -14.47 37.15
N THR A 225 17.24 -14.52 38.39
CA THR A 225 15.81 -14.38 38.70
C THR A 225 15.50 -13.08 39.41
N MET A 226 14.55 -12.30 38.90
CA MET A 226 14.05 -11.10 39.57
C MET A 226 13.41 -11.46 40.91
N ASN A 227 13.79 -10.81 42.01
CA ASN A 227 13.17 -11.03 43.31
C ASN A 227 13.39 -9.84 44.26
N SER A 228 12.47 -9.67 45.21
CA SER A 228 12.40 -8.56 46.16
C SER A 228 13.58 -8.41 47.15
N LYS A 229 14.56 -9.32 47.17
CA LYS A 229 15.63 -9.34 48.19
C LYS A 229 17.05 -9.23 47.64
N TYR A 230 17.31 -9.78 46.45
CA TYR A 230 18.66 -9.81 45.86
C TYR A 230 18.69 -9.47 44.36
N ASN A 231 17.53 -9.47 43.67
CA ASN A 231 17.33 -9.16 42.24
C ASN A 231 18.54 -9.39 41.28
N PRO A 232 19.10 -10.61 41.16
CA PRO A 232 20.21 -10.89 40.25
C PRO A 232 19.87 -10.70 38.76
N LEU A 233 18.61 -10.57 38.36
CA LEU A 233 18.27 -10.20 36.97
C LEU A 233 18.57 -8.73 36.67
N ALA A 234 18.45 -7.83 37.66
CA ALA A 234 18.65 -6.40 37.47
C ALA A 234 20.10 -6.00 37.10
N GLN A 235 21.08 -6.89 37.25
CA GLN A 235 22.44 -6.64 36.77
C GLN A 235 22.55 -6.57 35.23
N PHE A 236 21.52 -7.05 34.53
CA PHE A 236 21.41 -6.99 33.07
C PHE A 236 20.32 -6.02 32.60
N LEU A 237 19.58 -5.36 33.50
CA LEU A 237 18.44 -4.51 33.15
C LEU A 237 18.85 -3.04 33.17
N LEU A 238 18.77 -2.37 32.03
CA LEU A 238 19.09 -0.96 31.84
C LEU A 238 17.90 -0.05 32.23
N GLU A 239 18.16 1.25 32.41
CA GLU A 239 17.17 2.23 32.86
C GLU A 239 15.99 2.46 31.88
N ASP A 240 16.17 2.12 30.60
CA ASP A 240 15.15 2.15 29.55
C ASP A 240 14.27 0.88 29.51
N GLY A 241 14.59 -0.14 30.33
CA GLY A 241 13.94 -1.45 30.32
C GLY A 241 14.55 -2.46 29.35
N THR A 242 15.64 -2.12 28.64
CA THR A 242 16.41 -3.07 27.83
C THR A 242 17.15 -4.08 28.73
N LEU A 243 17.18 -5.35 28.31
CA LEU A 243 18.14 -6.32 28.85
C LEU A 243 19.42 -6.28 28.00
N GLU A 244 20.59 -6.15 28.63
CA GLU A 244 21.91 -6.30 28.01
C GLU A 244 22.90 -6.89 29.02
N GLY A 245 23.69 -7.90 28.61
CA GLY A 245 24.67 -8.50 29.51
C GLY A 245 25.51 -9.60 28.89
N SER A 246 26.50 -10.08 29.65
CA SER A 246 27.32 -11.25 29.36
C SER A 246 27.57 -12.05 30.64
N LEU A 247 27.61 -13.37 30.55
CA LEU A 247 27.94 -14.23 31.70
C LEU A 247 29.38 -14.01 32.20
N SER A 248 30.30 -13.65 31.29
CA SER A 248 31.69 -13.33 31.59
C SER A 248 31.87 -12.18 32.60
N THR A 249 30.91 -11.26 32.64
CA THR A 249 30.87 -10.10 33.55
C THR A 249 29.87 -10.24 34.69
N ALA A 250 29.06 -11.31 34.70
CA ALA A 250 27.99 -11.51 35.67
C ALA A 250 28.50 -11.86 37.07
N ALA A 251 27.93 -11.23 38.09
CA ALA A 251 28.21 -11.47 39.50
C ALA A 251 27.54 -12.78 40.00
N THR A 252 28.05 -13.93 39.59
CA THR A 252 27.54 -15.24 40.03
C THR A 252 28.14 -15.69 41.35
N THR A 253 27.30 -16.06 42.33
CA THR A 253 27.73 -16.60 43.63
C THR A 253 27.59 -18.13 43.73
N THR A 254 27.18 -18.80 42.63
CA THR A 254 26.70 -20.19 42.61
C THR A 254 27.44 -21.13 41.65
N MET A 255 28.38 -20.64 40.85
CA MET A 255 29.13 -21.42 39.85
C MET A 255 30.63 -21.07 39.86
N THR A 256 31.48 -22.01 39.43
CA THR A 256 32.87 -21.72 39.08
C THR A 256 33.00 -21.23 37.63
N GLN A 257 34.12 -20.59 37.31
CA GLN A 257 34.44 -20.15 35.93
C GLN A 257 34.44 -21.31 34.93
N ASP A 258 34.91 -22.50 35.33
CA ASP A 258 34.92 -23.69 34.48
C ASP A 258 33.51 -24.28 34.24
N GLN A 259 32.54 -23.97 35.10
CA GLN A 259 31.13 -24.30 34.88
C GLN A 259 30.45 -23.25 33.98
N LEU A 260 30.75 -21.96 34.15
CA LEU A 260 30.21 -20.91 33.28
C LEU A 260 30.63 -21.13 31.82
N ARG A 261 31.87 -21.57 31.60
CA ARG A 261 32.46 -21.95 30.31
C ARG A 261 31.75 -23.09 29.57
N GLN A 262 30.84 -23.81 30.22
CA GLN A 262 30.04 -24.87 29.60
C GLN A 262 28.74 -24.35 28.99
N THR A 263 28.40 -23.06 29.18
CA THR A 263 27.19 -22.46 28.61
C THR A 263 27.22 -22.49 27.08
N ALA A 264 26.15 -23.00 26.49
CA ALA A 264 25.90 -23.01 25.05
C ALA A 264 24.54 -22.40 24.66
N TYR A 265 23.59 -22.30 25.60
CA TYR A 265 22.26 -21.73 25.35
C TYR A 265 21.73 -20.91 26.52
N MET A 266 20.83 -19.98 26.22
CA MET A 266 19.95 -19.31 27.19
C MET A 266 18.48 -19.51 26.85
N ARG A 267 17.60 -19.29 27.83
CA ARG A 267 16.16 -19.14 27.66
C ARG A 267 15.62 -18.00 28.54
N LEU A 268 14.64 -17.25 28.03
CA LEU A 268 13.94 -16.19 28.76
C LEU A 268 12.64 -16.72 29.38
N SER A 269 12.22 -16.11 30.48
CA SER A 269 10.94 -16.31 31.17
C SER A 269 10.41 -14.94 31.63
N MET A 270 9.35 -14.41 31.04
CA MET A 270 8.90 -13.02 31.22
C MET A 270 7.35 -12.90 31.27
N LEU A 271 6.81 -11.72 31.62
CA LEU A 271 5.37 -11.37 31.70
C LEU A 271 4.78 -10.88 30.35
N LEU A 272 5.65 -10.66 29.37
CA LEU A 272 5.29 -10.69 27.95
C LEU A 272 6.53 -11.13 27.18
N ILE A 273 6.35 -12.13 26.33
CA ILE A 273 7.17 -12.38 25.15
C ILE A 273 6.19 -12.49 23.97
N ASP A 274 6.39 -11.72 22.90
CA ASP A 274 5.55 -11.75 21.70
C ASP A 274 6.35 -11.48 20.42
N SER A 275 5.66 -11.32 19.28
CA SER A 275 6.26 -11.07 17.96
C SER A 275 7.02 -9.74 17.85
N ALA A 276 6.85 -8.81 18.78
CA ALA A 276 7.64 -7.59 18.86
C ALA A 276 8.90 -7.77 19.73
N THR A 277 9.00 -8.84 20.53
CA THR A 277 10.17 -9.11 21.38
C THR A 277 11.40 -9.45 20.54
N VAL A 278 12.38 -8.55 20.54
CA VAL A 278 13.67 -8.76 19.86
C VAL A 278 14.68 -9.24 20.90
N VAL A 279 15.37 -10.34 20.60
CA VAL A 279 16.46 -10.91 21.41
C VAL A 279 17.64 -11.19 20.50
N THR A 280 18.77 -10.53 20.73
CA THR A 280 20.00 -10.64 19.93
C THR A 280 21.15 -11.25 20.72
N VAL A 281 22.12 -11.81 20.01
CA VAL A 281 23.41 -12.25 20.57
C VAL A 281 24.52 -11.62 19.74
N ASN A 282 25.45 -10.96 20.42
CA ASN A 282 26.55 -10.12 19.91
C ASN A 282 26.16 -8.91 19.04
N GLU A 283 24.95 -8.88 18.48
CA GLU A 283 24.40 -7.78 17.69
C GLU A 283 23.71 -6.71 18.57
N PRO A 284 23.72 -5.42 18.17
CA PRO A 284 22.88 -4.39 18.78
C PRO A 284 21.38 -4.68 18.62
N LEU A 285 20.55 -4.14 19.53
CA LEU A 285 19.09 -4.18 19.42
C LEU A 285 18.53 -3.13 18.46
N GLU A 286 19.34 -2.15 18.08
CA GLU A 286 19.00 -1.19 17.04
C GLU A 286 19.22 -1.83 15.67
N SER A 287 18.24 -1.65 14.78
CA SER A 287 18.37 -2.06 13.39
C SER A 287 19.47 -1.23 12.71
N THR A 288 20.60 -1.86 12.41
CA THR A 288 21.78 -1.16 11.91
C THR A 288 21.54 -0.58 10.51
N THR A 289 21.94 0.66 10.29
CA THR A 289 21.75 1.37 9.03
C THR A 289 22.84 1.03 8.02
N GLN A 290 22.64 -0.03 7.24
CA GLN A 290 23.56 -0.39 6.15
C GLN A 290 23.53 0.71 5.10
N THR A 291 24.63 1.46 5.04
CA THR A 291 24.78 2.65 4.22
C THR A 291 25.48 2.27 2.92
N VAL A 292 24.72 1.67 2.00
CA VAL A 292 25.23 1.23 0.68
C VAL A 292 25.34 2.43 -0.23
N THR A 293 26.56 2.82 -0.62
CA THR A 293 26.78 3.91 -1.58
C THR A 293 27.18 3.34 -2.93
N GLY A 294 26.33 3.56 -3.94
CA GLY A 294 26.51 3.08 -5.30
C GLY A 294 25.18 3.05 -6.06
N TRP A 295 25.14 2.33 -7.18
CA TRP A 295 23.91 2.10 -7.91
C TRP A 295 22.94 1.23 -7.10
N GLN A 296 21.77 1.77 -6.79
CA GLN A 296 20.74 1.14 -5.98
C GLN A 296 19.35 1.38 -6.59
N SER A 297 18.46 0.38 -6.50
CA SER A 297 17.06 0.58 -6.82
C SER A 297 16.44 1.53 -5.78
N THR A 298 15.80 2.58 -6.29
CA THR A 298 15.03 3.54 -5.50
C THR A 298 13.74 2.96 -4.93
N GLY A 299 13.35 1.74 -5.34
CA GLY A 299 12.03 1.17 -5.05
C GLY A 299 10.90 1.75 -5.92
N ARG A 300 11.14 2.85 -6.65
CA ARG A 300 10.17 3.40 -7.59
C ARG A 300 10.21 2.61 -8.90
N ALA A 301 9.18 1.82 -9.17
CA ALA A 301 8.88 1.37 -10.53
C ALA A 301 8.76 2.60 -11.46
N PHE A 302 9.26 2.54 -12.68
CA PHE A 302 9.25 3.67 -13.61
C PHE A 302 7.81 4.01 -14.03
N VAL A 303 7.25 5.07 -13.44
CA VAL A 303 5.88 5.54 -13.71
C VAL A 303 5.87 6.46 -14.94
N PRO A 304 4.91 6.33 -15.89
CA PRO A 304 4.74 7.18 -17.08
C PRO A 304 4.48 8.69 -16.89
N ALA A 305 4.90 9.29 -15.77
CA ALA A 305 5.08 10.72 -15.61
C ALA A 305 6.48 11.20 -16.08
N ASP A 306 7.50 10.36 -15.95
CA ASP A 306 8.91 10.69 -16.23
C ASP A 306 9.25 10.55 -17.75
N TYR A 307 8.29 10.87 -18.62
CA TYR A 307 8.14 10.18 -19.91
C TYR A 307 8.77 10.86 -21.14
N GLU A 308 9.02 12.18 -21.09
CA GLU A 308 9.24 12.99 -22.30
C GLU A 308 10.51 12.63 -23.11
N GLY A 309 11.46 11.91 -22.51
CA GLY A 309 12.79 11.69 -23.09
C GLY A 309 12.93 10.62 -24.16
N ARG A 310 12.46 9.37 -23.92
CA ARG A 310 12.98 8.20 -24.66
C ARG A 310 12.01 7.08 -25.08
N ILE A 311 10.82 6.94 -24.49
CA ILE A 311 9.87 5.89 -24.98
C ILE A 311 9.36 6.20 -26.39
N LEU A 312 9.37 7.49 -26.79
CA LEU A 312 9.17 7.93 -28.18
C LEU A 312 10.21 7.39 -29.19
N ALA A 313 11.28 6.72 -28.75
CA ALA A 313 12.38 6.23 -29.58
C ALA A 313 12.62 4.70 -29.52
N LEU A 314 11.99 3.97 -28.60
CA LEU A 314 12.21 2.52 -28.43
C LEU A 314 10.98 1.64 -28.68
N GLU A 315 9.76 2.20 -28.60
CA GLU A 315 8.56 1.51 -29.09
C GLU A 315 7.91 2.27 -30.24
N GLU A 316 8.06 1.70 -31.43
CA GLU A 316 7.59 2.25 -32.70
C GLU A 316 6.06 2.31 -32.76
N LYS A 317 5.50 3.47 -32.38
CA LYS A 317 4.35 4.12 -33.05
C LYS A 317 3.08 3.27 -33.29
N ALA A 318 2.86 2.20 -32.52
CA ALA A 318 1.78 1.24 -32.72
C ALA A 318 1.10 0.80 -31.40
N ALA A 319 -0.10 0.25 -31.54
CA ALA A 319 -0.90 -0.47 -30.53
C ALA A 319 -1.49 0.27 -29.31
N LEU A 320 -0.91 1.38 -28.81
CA LEU A 320 -1.63 2.25 -27.85
C LEU A 320 -2.41 3.36 -28.58
N PRO A 321 -3.76 3.32 -28.59
CA PRO A 321 -4.58 4.34 -29.23
C PRO A 321 -4.52 5.65 -28.43
N ARG A 322 -4.56 6.79 -29.13
CA ARG A 322 -4.65 8.13 -28.53
C ARG A 322 -6.10 8.63 -28.52
N GLU A 323 -6.26 9.89 -28.15
CA GLU A 323 -7.50 10.66 -28.06
C GLU A 323 -8.53 10.45 -29.18
N GLY A 324 -8.11 10.23 -30.43
CA GLY A 324 -9.00 9.98 -31.57
C GLY A 324 -9.07 8.53 -32.06
N ASP A 325 -8.35 7.61 -31.42
CA ASP A 325 -8.20 6.21 -31.83
C ASP A 325 -9.01 5.24 -30.94
N ALA A 326 -9.66 5.74 -29.88
CA ALA A 326 -10.53 4.94 -29.03
C ALA A 326 -11.74 4.40 -29.82
N PRO A 327 -12.02 3.08 -29.82
CA PRO A 327 -13.17 2.52 -30.52
C PRO A 327 -14.49 3.19 -30.13
N ALA A 328 -15.38 3.38 -31.11
CA ALA A 328 -16.62 4.15 -30.90
C ALA A 328 -17.53 3.61 -29.78
N TYR A 329 -17.47 2.30 -29.49
CA TYR A 329 -18.19 1.71 -28.35
C TYR A 329 -17.63 2.15 -26.99
N ILE A 330 -16.30 2.34 -26.87
CA ILE A 330 -15.66 2.85 -25.64
C ILE A 330 -16.07 4.30 -25.40
N ALA A 331 -15.99 5.15 -26.42
CA ALA A 331 -16.36 6.56 -26.30
C ALA A 331 -17.85 6.75 -25.99
N ALA A 332 -18.74 5.96 -26.61
CA ALA A 332 -20.17 6.01 -26.33
C ALA A 332 -20.52 5.52 -24.92
N GLU A 333 -19.89 4.44 -24.45
CA GLU A 333 -20.09 3.89 -23.12
C GLU A 333 -19.54 4.81 -22.02
N ALA A 334 -18.35 5.37 -22.23
CA ALA A 334 -17.77 6.38 -21.35
C ALA A 334 -18.67 7.61 -21.18
N ALA A 335 -19.30 8.09 -22.27
CA ALA A 335 -20.27 9.17 -22.21
C ALA A 335 -21.56 8.77 -21.46
N ARG A 336 -22.10 7.57 -21.71
CA ARG A 336 -23.28 7.04 -20.98
C ARG A 336 -23.05 7.01 -19.48
N VAL A 337 -21.92 6.44 -19.05
CA VAL A 337 -21.56 6.32 -17.63
C VAL A 337 -21.29 7.70 -17.02
N ALA A 338 -20.63 8.60 -17.76
CA ALA A 338 -20.40 9.96 -17.30
C ALA A 338 -21.69 10.75 -17.04
N ASP A 339 -22.66 10.70 -17.97
CA ASP A 339 -23.98 11.34 -17.81
C ASP A 339 -24.74 10.76 -16.61
N LEU A 340 -24.72 9.43 -16.44
CA LEU A 340 -25.36 8.76 -15.31
C LEU A 340 -24.71 9.16 -13.98
N VAL A 341 -23.38 9.11 -13.86
CA VAL A 341 -22.66 9.56 -12.67
C VAL A 341 -22.95 11.04 -12.39
N GLN A 342 -22.93 11.89 -13.41
CA GLN A 342 -23.21 13.32 -13.27
C GLN A 342 -24.66 13.60 -12.80
N SER A 343 -25.62 12.72 -13.13
CA SER A 343 -26.99 12.79 -12.60
C SER A 343 -27.13 12.44 -11.12
N LYS A 344 -26.13 11.72 -10.54
CA LYS A 344 -26.12 11.28 -9.14
C LYS A 344 -25.27 12.15 -8.21
N ARG A 345 -24.31 12.92 -8.73
CA ARG A 345 -23.41 13.75 -7.91
C ARG A 345 -24.15 14.90 -7.22
N THR A 346 -23.78 15.19 -5.98
CA THR A 346 -24.15 16.43 -5.28
C THR A 346 -22.91 17.25 -4.92
N ALA A 347 -23.11 18.51 -4.51
CA ALA A 347 -22.01 19.34 -4.03
C ALA A 347 -21.41 18.73 -2.75
N GLY A 348 -20.16 18.30 -2.82
CA GLY A 348 -19.50 17.53 -1.75
C GLY A 348 -19.55 16.01 -1.92
N SER A 349 -20.00 15.49 -3.06
CA SER A 349 -19.78 14.08 -3.40
C SER A 349 -18.29 13.77 -3.60
N LEU A 350 -17.87 12.59 -3.16
CA LEU A 350 -16.60 11.97 -3.58
C LEU A 350 -16.90 11.00 -4.73
N THR A 351 -16.21 11.15 -5.86
CA THR A 351 -16.49 10.45 -7.12
C THR A 351 -15.22 9.78 -7.64
N PHE A 352 -15.20 8.46 -7.78
CA PHE A 352 -13.98 7.70 -8.09
C PHE A 352 -14.23 6.47 -8.95
N SER A 353 -13.24 6.04 -9.73
CA SER A 353 -13.27 4.74 -10.39
C SER A 353 -12.84 3.64 -9.42
N ALA A 354 -13.46 2.47 -9.49
CA ALA A 354 -13.07 1.28 -8.75
C ALA A 354 -13.01 0.09 -9.70
N MET A 355 -11.84 -0.57 -9.74
CA MET A 355 -11.51 -1.71 -10.61
C MET A 355 -10.88 -2.83 -9.78
N ALA A 356 -11.04 -4.08 -10.21
CA ALA A 356 -10.52 -5.27 -9.54
C ALA A 356 -10.24 -6.40 -10.54
N ASP A 357 -9.49 -7.41 -10.11
CA ASP A 357 -9.53 -8.77 -10.66
C ASP A 357 -9.31 -8.77 -12.20
N ALA A 358 -8.14 -8.29 -12.62
CA ALA A 358 -7.75 -8.09 -14.02
C ALA A 358 -7.15 -9.34 -14.68
N HIS A 359 -6.40 -10.12 -13.90
CA HIS A 359 -5.79 -11.39 -14.28
C HIS A 359 -5.13 -11.38 -15.67
N LEU A 360 -4.16 -10.48 -15.84
CA LEU A 360 -3.31 -10.45 -17.01
C LEU A 360 -2.24 -11.54 -16.94
N GLU A 361 -2.08 -12.24 -18.06
CA GLU A 361 -0.90 -13.03 -18.41
C GLU A 361 -0.54 -12.67 -19.85
N VAL A 362 0.56 -11.94 -20.05
CA VAL A 362 0.90 -11.32 -21.35
C VAL A 362 1.29 -12.36 -22.39
N ASP A 363 2.06 -13.38 -21.98
CA ASP A 363 2.55 -14.45 -22.85
C ASP A 363 1.60 -15.66 -22.91
N SER A 364 0.35 -15.54 -22.42
CA SER A 364 -0.49 -16.69 -22.13
C SER A 364 -0.65 -17.66 -23.30
N PRO A 365 -0.40 -18.97 -23.10
CA PRO A 365 -0.74 -20.00 -24.09
C PRO A 365 -2.26 -20.23 -24.17
N LEU A 366 -3.04 -19.69 -23.22
CA LEU A 366 -4.50 -19.82 -23.18
C LEU A 366 -5.14 -18.62 -23.86
N THR A 367 -5.69 -18.82 -25.06
CA THR A 367 -6.40 -17.76 -25.82
C THR A 367 -7.51 -17.06 -25.02
N ALA A 368 -8.12 -17.76 -24.05
CA ALA A 368 -9.11 -17.21 -23.15
C ALA A 368 -8.54 -16.20 -22.13
N VAL A 369 -7.30 -16.40 -21.64
CA VAL A 369 -6.62 -15.46 -20.73
C VAL A 369 -5.95 -14.35 -21.53
N GLN A 370 -5.39 -14.67 -22.70
CA GLN A 370 -4.83 -13.69 -23.64
C GLN A 370 -5.87 -12.66 -24.12
N ALA A 371 -7.16 -12.98 -24.01
CA ALA A 371 -8.27 -12.05 -24.22
C ALA A 371 -8.32 -10.88 -23.21
N ASN A 372 -7.77 -11.07 -22.01
CA ASN A 372 -7.76 -10.08 -20.91
C ASN A 372 -6.89 -8.86 -21.23
N LEU A 373 -5.89 -9.00 -22.11
CA LEU A 373 -5.12 -7.88 -22.66
C LEU A 373 -6.03 -6.86 -23.36
N THR A 374 -7.10 -7.32 -24.03
CA THR A 374 -8.11 -6.44 -24.63
C THR A 374 -9.00 -5.81 -23.56
N ALA A 375 -9.53 -6.60 -22.63
CA ALA A 375 -10.42 -6.10 -21.58
C ALA A 375 -9.76 -5.03 -20.69
N CYS A 376 -8.52 -5.26 -20.23
CA CYS A 376 -7.79 -4.31 -19.38
C CYS A 376 -7.40 -3.04 -20.13
N ARG A 377 -7.04 -3.14 -21.41
CA ARG A 377 -6.81 -2.01 -22.31
C ARG A 377 -8.08 -1.18 -22.49
N ASP A 378 -9.20 -1.84 -22.78
CA ASP A 378 -10.47 -1.18 -23.05
C ASP A 378 -11.03 -0.51 -21.76
N ALA A 379 -10.77 -1.08 -20.59
CA ALA A 379 -11.09 -0.47 -19.30
C ALA A 379 -10.28 0.82 -19.03
N GLY A 380 -8.97 0.80 -19.28
CA GLY A 380 -8.12 1.98 -19.17
C GLY A 380 -8.58 3.09 -20.12
N LEU A 381 -8.84 2.76 -21.39
CA LEU A 381 -9.35 3.71 -22.39
C LEU A 381 -10.75 4.21 -22.03
N GLY A 382 -11.62 3.36 -21.49
CA GLY A 382 -12.96 3.75 -21.01
C GLY A 382 -12.92 4.77 -19.89
N LEU A 383 -12.06 4.55 -18.90
CA LEU A 383 -11.83 5.50 -17.82
C LEU A 383 -11.17 6.80 -18.30
N GLU A 384 -10.23 6.73 -19.25
CA GLU A 384 -9.62 7.91 -19.89
C GLU A 384 -10.67 8.75 -20.62
N GLN A 385 -11.53 8.14 -21.44
CA GLN A 385 -12.61 8.85 -22.13
C GLN A 385 -13.60 9.46 -21.12
N LEU A 386 -14.01 8.69 -20.10
CA LEU A 386 -14.96 9.14 -19.08
C LEU A 386 -14.48 10.38 -18.32
N ARG A 387 -13.18 10.46 -18.02
CA ARG A 387 -12.57 11.61 -17.33
C ARG A 387 -12.60 12.91 -18.14
N ARG A 388 -12.84 12.86 -19.45
CA ARG A 388 -13.03 14.03 -20.32
C ARG A 388 -14.43 14.63 -20.17
N HIS A 389 -15.41 13.80 -19.79
CA HIS A 389 -16.79 14.21 -19.55
C HIS A 389 -17.02 14.64 -18.09
N ILE A 390 -16.40 13.94 -17.12
CA ILE A 390 -16.53 14.25 -15.68
C ILE A 390 -15.20 14.19 -14.92
N PRO A 391 -14.92 15.16 -14.02
CA PRO A 391 -13.77 15.06 -13.12
C PRO A 391 -14.01 13.99 -12.05
N LEU A 392 -12.99 13.18 -11.76
CA LEU A 392 -12.96 12.24 -10.63
C LEU A 392 -12.00 12.77 -9.55
N ASP A 393 -12.25 12.39 -8.29
CA ASP A 393 -11.48 12.80 -7.11
C ASP A 393 -10.34 11.82 -6.77
N LEU A 394 -10.44 10.56 -7.23
CA LEU A 394 -9.62 9.41 -6.84
C LEU A 394 -9.73 8.28 -7.89
N ALA A 395 -8.67 7.47 -8.02
CA ALA A 395 -8.73 6.16 -8.70
C ALA A 395 -8.45 5.03 -7.69
N VAL A 396 -9.24 3.97 -7.73
CA VAL A 396 -9.13 2.80 -6.85
C VAL A 396 -8.93 1.53 -7.67
N MET A 397 -7.89 0.77 -7.30
CA MET A 397 -7.50 -0.51 -7.87
C MET A 397 -7.41 -1.52 -6.72
N LEU A 398 -8.10 -2.65 -6.83
CA LEU A 398 -8.38 -3.55 -5.70
C LEU A 398 -7.58 -4.87 -5.75
N GLY A 399 -6.41 -4.87 -6.38
CA GLY A 399 -5.54 -6.05 -6.50
C GLY A 399 -5.91 -6.98 -7.65
N ASP A 400 -5.13 -8.06 -7.75
CA ASP A 400 -5.26 -9.13 -8.76
C ASP A 400 -5.07 -8.62 -10.21
N TYR A 401 -3.95 -7.93 -10.40
CA TYR A 401 -3.47 -7.45 -11.68
C TYR A 401 -3.01 -8.61 -12.58
N THR A 402 -2.41 -9.66 -12.01
CA THR A 402 -1.83 -10.81 -12.73
C THR A 402 -2.70 -12.08 -12.65
N TYR A 403 -2.50 -13.02 -13.57
CA TYR A 403 -3.26 -14.28 -13.58
C TYR A 403 -2.77 -15.30 -12.53
N ALA A 404 -1.48 -15.25 -12.16
CA ALA A 404 -0.77 -16.23 -11.32
C ALA A 404 -0.77 -17.67 -11.88
N ASP A 405 0.36 -18.08 -12.45
CA ASP A 405 0.69 -19.50 -12.65
C ASP A 405 2.02 -19.85 -11.97
N SER A 406 2.00 -20.97 -11.25
CA SER A 406 3.18 -21.75 -10.82
C SER A 406 4.31 -21.87 -11.86
N ALA A 407 3.97 -21.88 -13.15
CA ALA A 407 4.90 -21.92 -14.27
C ALA A 407 5.64 -20.59 -14.50
N GLU A 408 5.04 -19.45 -14.19
CA GLU A 408 5.64 -18.12 -14.36
C GLU A 408 6.85 -17.89 -13.45
N THR A 409 7.75 -17.03 -13.89
CA THR A 409 8.86 -16.49 -13.12
C THR A 409 8.52 -15.10 -12.57
N ALA A 410 9.18 -14.67 -11.49
CA ALA A 410 9.02 -13.33 -10.93
C ALA A 410 9.26 -12.20 -11.97
N ALA A 411 10.03 -12.46 -13.03
CA ALA A 411 10.24 -11.51 -14.13
C ALA A 411 9.00 -11.35 -15.04
N GLN A 412 8.22 -12.41 -15.24
CA GLN A 412 6.94 -12.37 -15.98
C GLN A 412 5.87 -11.67 -15.14
N VAL A 413 5.74 -12.00 -13.85
CA VAL A 413 4.84 -11.33 -12.91
C VAL A 413 5.10 -9.80 -12.87
N LYS A 414 6.37 -9.38 -12.76
CA LYS A 414 6.77 -7.97 -12.85
C LYS A 414 6.44 -7.33 -14.20
N ARG A 415 6.58 -8.04 -15.32
CA ARG A 415 6.20 -7.55 -16.65
C ARG A 415 4.69 -7.32 -16.75
N ASP A 416 3.89 -8.18 -16.13
CA ASP A 416 2.44 -8.18 -16.34
C ASP A 416 1.76 -7.14 -15.43
N LEU A 417 2.31 -6.94 -14.21
CA LEU A 417 2.10 -5.72 -13.41
C LEU A 417 2.43 -4.45 -14.21
N ARG A 418 3.62 -4.36 -14.84
CA ARG A 418 3.99 -3.21 -15.67
C ARG A 418 3.02 -2.99 -16.84
N GLN A 419 2.50 -4.07 -17.44
CA GLN A 419 1.52 -3.98 -18.53
C GLN A 419 0.14 -3.51 -18.04
N TYR A 420 -0.30 -3.90 -16.82
CA TYR A 420 -1.49 -3.33 -16.20
C TYR A 420 -1.33 -1.82 -15.95
N HIS A 421 -0.24 -1.41 -15.28
CA HIS A 421 0.06 0.00 -15.04
C HIS A 421 0.14 0.80 -16.34
N ARG A 422 0.68 0.22 -17.42
CA ARG A 422 0.74 0.84 -18.76
C ARG A 422 -0.64 1.10 -19.36
N TYR A 423 -1.62 0.20 -19.18
CA TYR A 423 -3.00 0.45 -19.66
C TYR A 423 -3.72 1.50 -18.82
N MET A 424 -3.45 1.56 -17.50
CA MET A 424 -4.12 2.50 -16.60
C MET A 424 -3.45 3.88 -16.51
N ALA A 425 -2.21 4.05 -17.00
CA ALA A 425 -1.36 5.22 -16.75
C ALA A 425 -2.00 6.56 -17.11
N GLU A 426 -2.61 6.69 -18.29
CA GLU A 426 -3.29 7.93 -18.69
C GLU A 426 -4.63 8.09 -17.96
N ALA A 427 -5.36 6.98 -17.85
CA ALA A 427 -6.65 6.89 -17.18
C ALA A 427 -6.61 7.37 -15.71
N VAL A 428 -5.50 7.17 -15.01
CA VAL A 428 -5.28 7.65 -13.63
C VAL A 428 -4.41 8.91 -13.52
N ARG A 429 -3.89 9.46 -14.63
CA ARG A 429 -2.92 10.58 -14.60
C ARG A 429 -3.46 11.77 -13.80
N GLY A 430 -2.72 12.21 -12.79
CA GLY A 430 -3.05 13.36 -11.95
C GLY A 430 -4.12 13.09 -10.87
N LEU A 431 -4.59 11.85 -10.70
CA LEU A 431 -5.45 11.47 -9.57
C LEU A 431 -4.62 10.95 -8.39
N PRO A 432 -5.10 11.13 -7.14
CA PRO A 432 -4.74 10.25 -6.04
C PRO A 432 -5.07 8.79 -6.40
N GLY A 433 -4.23 7.85 -5.95
CA GLY A 433 -4.45 6.41 -6.10
C GLY A 433 -4.70 5.71 -4.77
N ILE A 434 -5.58 4.70 -4.79
CA ILE A 434 -5.58 3.55 -3.89
C ILE A 434 -5.29 2.32 -4.74
N TRP A 435 -4.25 1.57 -4.39
CA TRP A 435 -3.82 0.35 -5.07
C TRP A 435 -3.59 -0.73 -4.01
N CYS A 436 -4.58 -1.61 -3.84
CA CYS A 436 -4.47 -2.78 -2.97
C CYS A 436 -3.63 -3.89 -3.62
N THR A 437 -3.06 -4.75 -2.79
CA THR A 437 -2.45 -6.03 -3.17
C THR A 437 -3.53 -7.12 -3.20
N GLY A 438 -3.57 -7.93 -4.25
CA GLY A 438 -4.37 -9.15 -4.36
C GLY A 438 -3.57 -10.45 -4.21
N ASN A 439 -4.25 -11.59 -4.10
CA ASN A 439 -3.57 -12.87 -3.87
C ASN A 439 -2.94 -13.48 -5.13
N HIS A 440 -3.30 -13.03 -6.33
CA HIS A 440 -2.63 -13.41 -7.57
C HIS A 440 -1.32 -12.62 -7.78
N ASP A 441 -1.23 -11.39 -7.30
CA ASP A 441 -0.09 -10.48 -7.56
C ASP A 441 1.27 -11.00 -7.04
N ILE A 442 1.23 -11.87 -6.03
CA ILE A 442 2.39 -12.57 -5.45
C ILE A 442 2.87 -13.79 -6.24
N ASN A 443 2.09 -14.24 -7.22
CA ASN A 443 2.20 -15.55 -7.86
C ASN A 443 2.12 -16.73 -6.86
N TYR A 444 0.97 -16.86 -6.18
CA TYR A 444 0.72 -17.96 -5.26
C TYR A 444 0.76 -19.33 -5.97
N GLY A 445 1.03 -20.41 -5.21
CA GLY A 445 1.23 -21.75 -5.77
C GLY A 445 2.57 -21.97 -6.50
N ALA A 446 3.29 -20.92 -6.90
CA ALA A 446 4.63 -21.04 -7.46
C ALA A 446 5.69 -21.42 -6.41
N ASN A 447 6.85 -21.92 -6.85
CA ASN A 447 8.02 -22.10 -5.98
C ASN A 447 8.56 -20.74 -5.47
N ALA A 448 9.31 -20.74 -4.37
CA ALA A 448 9.84 -19.52 -3.76
C ALA A 448 10.74 -18.68 -4.71
N ASP A 449 11.47 -19.32 -5.65
CA ASP A 449 12.30 -18.65 -6.67
C ASP A 449 11.49 -17.85 -7.71
N ARG A 450 10.16 -17.94 -7.68
CA ARG A 450 9.24 -17.40 -8.69
C ARG A 450 8.24 -16.36 -8.18
N ARG A 451 8.17 -16.20 -6.85
CA ARG A 451 7.29 -15.22 -6.20
C ARG A 451 7.97 -13.85 -6.12
N LEU A 452 7.19 -12.81 -5.91
CA LEU A 452 7.71 -11.51 -5.51
C LEU A 452 8.01 -11.52 -4.02
N THR A 453 9.06 -10.82 -3.58
CA THR A 453 9.23 -10.51 -2.16
C THR A 453 8.23 -9.45 -1.71
N GLU A 454 8.01 -9.33 -0.41
CA GLU A 454 7.20 -8.27 0.21
C GLU A 454 7.58 -6.87 -0.33
N ASP A 455 8.88 -6.55 -0.30
CA ASP A 455 9.46 -5.33 -0.85
C ASP A 455 9.15 -5.13 -2.34
N GLU A 456 9.36 -6.16 -3.19
CA GLU A 456 9.19 -6.03 -4.64
C GLU A 456 7.72 -5.86 -5.06
N LEU A 457 6.84 -6.61 -4.39
CA LEU A 457 5.39 -6.57 -4.58
C LEU A 457 4.83 -5.19 -4.22
N TYR A 458 5.16 -4.69 -3.03
CA TYR A 458 4.66 -3.40 -2.58
C TYR A 458 5.37 -2.22 -3.25
N ALA A 459 6.62 -2.37 -3.69
CA ALA A 459 7.28 -1.38 -4.54
C ALA A 459 6.61 -1.26 -5.92
N ALA A 460 6.17 -2.36 -6.51
CA ALA A 460 5.44 -2.35 -7.78
C ALA A 460 4.03 -1.73 -7.63
N ILE A 461 3.20 -2.29 -6.74
CA ILE A 461 1.78 -1.89 -6.59
C ILE A 461 1.68 -0.54 -5.86
N GLY A 462 2.44 -0.36 -4.79
CA GLY A 462 2.45 0.83 -3.96
C GLY A 462 2.99 2.08 -4.66
N ALA A 463 3.69 1.95 -5.80
CA ALA A 463 4.01 3.09 -6.66
C ALA A 463 2.76 3.81 -7.21
N GLY A 464 1.60 3.14 -7.23
CA GLY A 464 0.30 3.76 -7.52
C GLY A 464 -0.31 4.55 -6.36
N ASN A 465 0.14 4.31 -5.12
CA ASN A 465 -0.34 4.98 -3.91
C ASN A 465 0.37 6.33 -3.72
N THR A 466 0.09 7.27 -4.62
CA THR A 466 0.76 8.58 -4.78
C THR A 466 0.45 9.64 -3.70
N ALA A 467 -0.52 9.37 -2.82
CA ALA A 467 -1.11 10.34 -1.89
C ALA A 467 -1.51 9.83 -0.49
N PRO A 468 -1.70 8.51 -0.21
CA PRO A 468 -2.08 8.07 1.12
C PRO A 468 -1.00 8.26 2.20
N ARG A 469 -1.45 8.46 3.43
CA ARG A 469 -0.65 8.26 4.64
C ARG A 469 -0.60 6.76 4.93
N GLN A 470 0.57 6.16 4.71
CA GLN A 470 0.86 4.79 5.12
C GLN A 470 1.15 4.72 6.63
N ASP A 471 1.45 3.53 7.15
CA ASP A 471 2.08 3.43 8.47
C ASP A 471 3.47 4.08 8.47
N ALA A 472 3.80 4.80 9.54
CA ALA A 472 5.10 5.41 9.75
C ALA A 472 6.10 4.43 10.38
N ASP A 473 5.61 3.46 11.15
CA ASP A 473 6.43 2.44 11.79
C ASP A 473 6.74 1.25 10.86
N HIS A 474 5.86 1.01 9.87
CA HIS A 474 6.01 -0.04 8.84
C HIS A 474 5.80 0.54 7.42
N PRO A 475 6.64 1.51 6.99
CA PRO A 475 6.51 2.15 5.70
C PRO A 475 6.64 1.15 4.56
N GLY A 476 5.82 1.30 3.52
CA GLY A 476 5.84 0.42 2.35
C GLY A 476 4.88 -0.77 2.40
N ARG A 477 4.24 -1.11 3.52
CA ARG A 477 3.35 -2.32 3.65
C ARG A 477 2.03 -2.32 2.86
N ASN A 478 1.90 -1.41 1.90
CA ASN A 478 0.76 -1.25 0.99
C ASN A 478 -0.63 -1.16 1.65
N TYR A 479 -0.71 -0.57 2.84
CA TYR A 479 -1.94 -0.11 3.49
C TYR A 479 -1.79 1.33 3.97
N GLY A 480 -2.90 2.05 4.18
CA GLY A 480 -2.87 3.48 4.49
C GLY A 480 -4.24 4.16 4.44
N PHE A 481 -4.27 5.49 4.50
CA PHE A 481 -5.50 6.27 4.30
C PHE A 481 -5.30 7.62 3.60
N LEU A 482 -6.34 8.11 2.91
CA LEU A 482 -6.45 9.47 2.41
C LEU A 482 -7.58 10.22 3.13
N ASP A 483 -7.43 11.52 3.30
CA ASP A 483 -8.44 12.41 3.88
C ASP A 483 -8.92 13.45 2.84
N PHE A 484 -10.16 13.33 2.40
CA PHE A 484 -10.80 14.29 1.49
C PHE A 484 -11.50 15.37 2.31
N GLU A 485 -10.75 16.36 2.79
CA GLU A 485 -11.20 17.41 3.73
C GLU A 485 -12.50 18.14 3.32
N ASN A 486 -12.67 18.45 2.03
CA ASN A 486 -13.85 19.15 1.51
C ASN A 486 -15.12 18.29 1.59
N GLN A 487 -15.00 17.01 1.22
CA GLN A 487 -16.06 16.01 1.33
C GLN A 487 -16.23 15.50 2.78
N ARG A 488 -15.18 15.63 3.62
CA ARG A 488 -15.02 15.01 4.95
C ARG A 488 -15.22 13.50 4.90
N ILE A 489 -14.54 12.85 3.97
CA ILE A 489 -14.46 11.39 3.83
C ILE A 489 -13.02 10.96 4.05
N ARG A 490 -12.80 9.98 4.92
CA ARG A 490 -11.56 9.21 5.00
C ARG A 490 -11.71 7.93 4.17
N CYS A 491 -10.75 7.70 3.29
CA CYS A 491 -10.62 6.47 2.52
C CYS A 491 -9.48 5.65 3.14
N ILE A 492 -9.79 4.57 3.85
CA ILE A 492 -8.80 3.64 4.42
C ILE A 492 -8.65 2.48 3.44
N TYR A 493 -7.43 2.08 3.08
CA TYR A 493 -7.19 0.85 2.33
C TYR A 493 -6.34 -0.11 3.15
N LEU A 494 -6.75 -1.37 3.15
CA LEU A 494 -6.14 -2.46 3.91
C LEU A 494 -5.47 -3.44 2.95
N ASN A 495 -4.29 -3.88 3.33
CA ASN A 495 -3.58 -4.96 2.66
C ASN A 495 -4.07 -6.27 3.26
N THR A 496 -4.88 -7.01 2.50
CA THR A 496 -5.43 -8.30 2.92
C THR A 496 -4.55 -9.50 2.55
N ILE A 497 -3.30 -9.24 2.16
CA ILE A 497 -2.22 -10.21 1.88
C ILE A 497 -1.05 -9.93 2.86
N ASP A 498 -1.32 -9.20 3.95
CA ASP A 498 -0.35 -8.81 4.97
C ASP A 498 -0.15 -9.98 5.95
N SER A 499 0.83 -10.82 5.65
CA SER A 499 1.34 -11.86 6.55
C SER A 499 2.78 -11.51 6.96
N LEU A 500 2.95 -11.20 8.25
CA LEU A 500 4.25 -10.87 8.84
C LEU A 500 5.16 -12.08 8.83
N ASP A 501 6.30 -11.94 8.14
CA ASP A 501 7.26 -13.00 7.82
C ASP A 501 6.65 -14.08 6.90
N TRP A 502 7.26 -14.28 5.73
CA TRP A 502 6.92 -15.40 4.85
C TRP A 502 7.88 -16.56 5.13
N PRO A 503 7.52 -17.56 5.95
CA PRO A 503 8.32 -18.78 6.07
C PRO A 503 8.37 -19.46 4.70
N ASP A 504 9.54 -19.94 4.28
CA ASP A 504 9.78 -20.45 2.92
C ASP A 504 8.70 -21.46 2.49
N LEU A 505 7.80 -21.04 1.58
CA LEU A 505 6.50 -21.69 1.30
C LEU A 505 6.63 -22.94 0.40
N THR A 506 7.58 -23.81 0.76
CA THR A 506 7.83 -25.12 0.17
C THR A 506 6.73 -26.12 0.53
N GLY A 507 5.63 -26.09 -0.22
CA GLY A 507 4.60 -27.13 -0.19
C GLY A 507 3.50 -26.99 0.86
N GLN A 508 3.33 -25.81 1.49
CA GLN A 508 2.07 -25.48 2.17
C GLN A 508 1.06 -24.85 1.20
N ALA A 509 -0.22 -25.16 1.40
CA ALA A 509 -1.32 -24.70 0.57
C ALA A 509 -1.94 -23.41 1.10
N ASP A 510 -2.08 -22.43 0.20
CA ASP A 510 -3.12 -21.41 0.14
C ASP A 510 -3.70 -20.86 1.46
N SER A 511 -3.00 -19.89 2.05
CA SER A 511 -3.61 -18.88 2.94
C SER A 511 -3.00 -17.50 2.67
N ALA A 512 -3.03 -17.06 1.41
CA ALA A 512 -2.60 -15.71 0.98
C ALA A 512 -3.63 -14.63 1.37
N SER A 513 -4.17 -14.72 2.58
CA SER A 513 -5.29 -13.91 3.08
C SER A 513 -5.12 -13.65 4.58
N ASP A 514 -4.37 -12.60 4.92
CA ASP A 514 -4.13 -12.18 6.31
C ASP A 514 -4.15 -10.65 6.45
N VAL A 515 -4.44 -10.19 7.67
CA VAL A 515 -4.33 -8.80 8.14
C VAL A 515 -3.71 -8.88 9.53
N THR A 516 -2.41 -8.64 9.61
CA THR A 516 -1.60 -8.90 10.82
C THR A 516 -2.10 -8.21 12.07
N ALA A 517 -1.60 -8.66 13.23
CA ALA A 517 -1.73 -7.93 14.49
C ALA A 517 -1.18 -6.50 14.43
N VAL A 518 -0.18 -6.23 13.58
CA VAL A 518 0.37 -4.89 13.37
C VAL A 518 -0.63 -4.01 12.60
N GLN A 519 -1.09 -4.44 11.43
CA GLN A 519 -2.06 -3.66 10.65
C GLN A 519 -3.41 -3.53 11.37
N THR A 520 -3.84 -4.57 12.10
CA THR A 520 -5.06 -4.52 12.94
C THR A 520 -4.93 -3.49 14.07
N ARG A 521 -3.73 -3.34 14.66
CA ARG A 521 -3.44 -2.31 15.68
C ARG A 521 -3.39 -0.91 15.06
N TRP A 522 -2.67 -0.74 13.96
CA TRP A 522 -2.62 0.51 13.19
C TRP A 522 -4.02 0.97 12.74
N LEU A 523 -4.90 0.05 12.34
CA LEU A 523 -6.29 0.34 12.00
C LEU A 523 -7.04 0.95 13.20
N ALA A 524 -6.91 0.36 14.38
CA ALA A 524 -7.59 0.82 15.60
C ALA A 524 -6.99 2.12 16.15
N ASP A 525 -5.67 2.20 16.27
CA ASP A 525 -4.99 3.30 16.96
C ASP A 525 -4.77 4.52 16.08
N THR A 526 -4.56 4.33 14.76
CA THR A 526 -4.17 5.39 13.82
C THR A 526 -5.21 5.65 12.74
N ALA A 527 -5.62 4.63 11.96
CA ALA A 527 -6.41 4.86 10.75
C ALA A 527 -7.88 5.23 11.01
N LEU A 528 -8.48 4.67 12.07
CA LEU A 528 -9.82 5.05 12.54
C LEU A 528 -9.81 6.33 13.40
N ASP A 529 -8.64 6.84 13.80
CA ASP A 529 -8.54 7.99 14.69
C ASP A 529 -8.79 9.31 13.95
N LEU A 530 -9.86 10.01 14.36
CA LEU A 530 -10.26 11.31 13.85
C LEU A 530 -10.09 12.44 14.89
N SER A 531 -9.35 12.21 15.97
CA SER A 531 -9.08 13.21 17.01
C SER A 531 -8.40 14.46 16.45
N GLY A 532 -7.59 14.31 15.40
CA GLY A 532 -6.97 15.41 14.65
C GLY A 532 -7.88 16.11 13.63
N LYS A 533 -9.17 15.76 13.54
CA LYS A 533 -10.11 16.33 12.56
C LYS A 533 -11.11 17.28 13.20
N ALA A 534 -11.18 18.49 12.65
CA ALA A 534 -12.31 19.39 12.90
C ALA A 534 -13.63 18.72 12.49
N ASP A 535 -14.67 18.89 13.30
CA ASP A 535 -15.99 18.31 13.05
C ASP A 535 -15.99 16.76 12.90
N ALA A 536 -15.09 16.03 13.57
CA ALA A 536 -14.94 14.56 13.46
C ALA A 536 -16.26 13.74 13.41
N GLY A 537 -17.27 14.09 14.22
CA GLY A 537 -18.61 13.46 14.19
C GLY A 537 -19.45 13.71 12.92
N LYS A 538 -18.94 14.48 11.96
CA LYS A 538 -19.52 14.74 10.63
C LYS A 538 -18.67 14.13 9.50
N TRP A 539 -17.63 13.38 9.82
CA TRP A 539 -16.83 12.61 8.86
C TRP A 539 -17.45 11.26 8.55
N GLN A 540 -17.13 10.74 7.36
CA GLN A 540 -17.45 9.37 6.98
C GLN A 540 -16.18 8.59 6.62
N ILE A 541 -16.23 7.27 6.78
CA ILE A 541 -15.13 6.35 6.54
C ILE A 541 -15.58 5.30 5.52
N VAL A 542 -14.77 5.15 4.46
CA VAL A 542 -14.89 4.09 3.45
C VAL A 542 -13.65 3.23 3.54
N LEU A 543 -13.84 1.91 3.54
CA LEU A 543 -12.74 0.95 3.51
C LEU A 543 -12.58 0.35 2.11
N PHE A 544 -11.34 0.04 1.75
CA PHE A 544 -10.94 -0.64 0.53
C PHE A 544 -10.03 -1.82 0.88
N SER A 545 -10.18 -2.93 0.18
CA SER A 545 -9.30 -4.11 0.30
C SER A 545 -9.42 -4.97 -0.94
N HIS A 546 -8.52 -5.94 -1.13
CA HIS A 546 -8.74 -6.97 -2.13
C HIS A 546 -9.80 -7.98 -1.64
N HIS A 547 -9.47 -8.77 -0.61
CA HIS A 547 -10.41 -9.72 -0.01
C HIS A 547 -11.57 -9.01 0.69
N CYS A 548 -12.75 -9.63 0.67
CA CYS A 548 -13.92 -9.19 1.41
C CYS A 548 -13.72 -9.24 2.93
N LEU A 549 -13.91 -8.12 3.63
CA LEU A 549 -13.61 -8.03 5.06
C LEU A 549 -14.39 -9.00 5.97
N SER A 550 -15.48 -9.60 5.49
CA SER A 550 -16.21 -10.66 6.21
C SER A 550 -15.41 -11.95 6.48
N ILE A 551 -14.20 -12.11 5.93
CA ILE A 551 -13.30 -13.23 6.28
C ILE A 551 -12.30 -12.90 7.40
N PHE A 552 -12.17 -11.63 7.81
CA PHE A 552 -11.24 -11.17 8.85
C PHE A 552 -12.02 -10.76 10.11
N PRO A 553 -12.37 -11.70 11.01
CA PRO A 553 -13.19 -11.41 12.19
C PRO A 553 -12.53 -10.41 13.15
N GLN A 554 -11.20 -10.34 13.19
CA GLN A 554 -10.47 -9.33 13.96
C GLN A 554 -10.77 -7.91 13.45
N VAL A 555 -10.82 -7.72 12.13
CA VAL A 555 -11.09 -6.43 11.49
C VAL A 555 -12.55 -6.03 11.69
N THR A 556 -13.51 -6.94 11.42
CA THR A 556 -14.94 -6.61 11.56
C THR A 556 -15.37 -6.41 13.01
N ALA A 557 -14.69 -7.06 13.98
CA ALA A 557 -14.83 -6.76 15.40
C ALA A 557 -14.31 -5.36 15.77
N VAL A 558 -13.12 -4.97 15.32
CA VAL A 558 -12.56 -3.61 15.53
C VAL A 558 -13.48 -2.53 14.93
N LEU A 559 -13.96 -2.71 13.69
CA LEU A 559 -14.89 -1.78 13.04
C LEU A 559 -16.24 -1.69 13.77
N THR A 560 -16.74 -2.82 14.29
CA THR A 560 -17.99 -2.87 15.07
C THR A 560 -17.82 -2.20 16.43
N ALA A 561 -16.66 -2.38 17.08
CA ALA A 561 -16.33 -1.70 18.33
C ALA A 561 -16.19 -0.18 18.14
N TYR A 562 -15.58 0.28 17.04
CA TYR A 562 -15.51 1.69 16.67
C TYR A 562 -16.91 2.30 16.52
N LYS A 563 -17.77 1.69 15.69
CA LYS A 563 -19.16 2.15 15.52
C LYS A 563 -19.89 2.25 16.87
N ASN A 564 -19.75 1.23 17.71
CA ASN A 564 -20.46 1.16 18.99
C ASN A 564 -19.80 2.00 20.11
N GLY A 565 -18.57 2.49 19.93
CA GLY A 565 -17.82 3.25 20.94
C GLY A 565 -17.34 2.42 22.12
N THR A 566 -17.00 1.15 21.88
CA THR A 566 -16.57 0.22 22.93
C THR A 566 -15.05 0.01 22.93
N LYS A 567 -14.56 -0.57 24.02
CA LYS A 567 -13.17 -1.02 24.16
C LYS A 567 -13.08 -2.51 24.45
N GLY A 568 -11.93 -3.09 24.15
CA GLY A 568 -11.71 -4.52 24.29
C GLY A 568 -10.43 -4.97 23.60
N THR A 569 -10.41 -6.24 23.22
CA THR A 569 -9.27 -6.91 22.61
C THR A 569 -9.79 -7.92 21.58
N VAL A 570 -9.11 -8.03 20.44
CA VAL A 570 -9.25 -9.13 19.48
C VAL A 570 -7.97 -9.97 19.47
N SER A 571 -8.14 -11.28 19.28
CA SER A 571 -7.04 -12.16 18.91
C SER A 571 -6.84 -12.11 17.40
N VAL A 572 -5.59 -12.03 16.96
CA VAL A 572 -5.19 -12.11 15.56
C VAL A 572 -4.22 -13.28 15.41
N THR A 573 -4.51 -14.20 14.50
CA THR A 573 -3.71 -15.42 14.30
C THR A 573 -3.18 -15.48 12.89
N GLY A 574 -1.87 -15.36 12.73
CA GLY A 574 -1.15 -15.44 11.44
C GLY A 574 0.14 -16.24 11.63
N ASN A 575 0.53 -17.03 10.64
CA ASN A 575 1.73 -17.91 10.70
C ASN A 575 1.82 -18.78 11.98
N GLY A 576 0.67 -19.27 12.48
CA GLY A 576 0.57 -20.06 13.72
C GLY A 576 0.69 -19.25 15.03
N VAL A 577 1.19 -18.03 14.97
CA VAL A 577 1.29 -17.10 16.12
C VAL A 577 -0.06 -16.45 16.38
N THR A 578 -0.52 -16.44 17.63
CA THR A 578 -1.71 -15.70 18.05
C THR A 578 -1.33 -14.53 18.95
N SER A 579 -1.59 -13.31 18.48
CA SER A 579 -1.29 -12.05 19.16
C SER A 579 -2.56 -11.32 19.57
N ALA A 580 -2.51 -10.60 20.70
CA ALA A 580 -3.62 -9.78 21.19
C ALA A 580 -3.49 -8.32 20.70
N VAL A 581 -4.58 -7.79 20.14
CA VAL A 581 -4.70 -6.37 19.76
C VAL A 581 -5.84 -5.75 20.56
N SER A 582 -5.48 -4.88 21.50
CA SER A 582 -6.44 -4.07 22.26
C SER A 582 -6.79 -2.78 21.52
N TYR A 583 -7.98 -2.25 21.80
CA TYR A 583 -8.50 -1.01 21.22
C TYR A 583 -9.36 -0.27 22.24
N ASP A 584 -9.34 1.07 22.21
CA ASP A 584 -10.25 1.90 23.01
C ASP A 584 -10.88 3.01 22.15
N PHE A 585 -12.20 2.91 21.96
CA PHE A 585 -13.01 3.88 21.23
C PHE A 585 -14.01 4.62 22.14
N THR A 586 -13.87 4.53 23.47
CA THR A 586 -14.85 5.14 24.40
C THR A 586 -14.74 6.67 24.44
N GLU A 587 -13.51 7.21 24.37
CA GLU A 587 -13.23 8.65 24.48
C GLU A 587 -12.83 9.32 23.16
N LYS A 588 -12.28 8.57 22.19
CA LYS A 588 -11.92 9.11 20.86
C LYS A 588 -13.18 9.60 20.12
N PRO A 589 -13.16 10.76 19.45
CA PRO A 589 -14.27 11.22 18.62
C PRO A 589 -14.35 10.39 17.32
N ARG A 590 -15.57 10.06 16.89
CA ARG A 590 -15.79 9.03 15.86
C ARG A 590 -16.65 9.55 14.72
N GLY A 591 -16.25 9.20 13.49
CA GLY A 591 -17.04 9.39 12.28
C GLY A 591 -17.93 8.18 12.01
N GLU A 592 -18.59 8.18 10.87
CA GLU A 592 -19.50 7.11 10.44
C GLU A 592 -18.84 6.20 9.39
N ILE A 593 -18.66 4.91 9.70
CA ILE A 593 -18.21 3.93 8.69
C ILE A 593 -19.41 3.54 7.81
N ILE A 594 -19.34 3.82 6.50
CA ILE A 594 -20.51 3.70 5.60
C ILE A 594 -20.44 2.51 4.64
N CYS A 595 -19.24 2.11 4.21
CA CYS A 595 -19.04 1.03 3.25
C CYS A 595 -17.61 0.47 3.34
N ALA A 596 -17.47 -0.80 2.96
CA ALA A 596 -16.22 -1.42 2.55
C ALA A 596 -16.36 -1.95 1.12
N ILE A 597 -15.32 -1.78 0.29
CA ILE A 597 -15.33 -2.03 -1.16
C ILE A 597 -14.17 -2.99 -1.50
N HIS A 598 -14.45 -4.02 -2.31
CA HIS A 598 -13.60 -5.22 -2.43
C HIS A 598 -13.42 -5.69 -3.88
N GLY A 599 -12.36 -6.45 -4.14
CA GLY A 599 -12.21 -7.31 -5.33
C GLY A 599 -12.46 -8.77 -4.97
N HIS A 600 -11.58 -9.66 -5.44
CA HIS A 600 -11.42 -11.10 -5.14
C HIS A 600 -12.57 -12.02 -5.58
N ASN A 601 -13.81 -11.55 -5.49
CA ASN A 601 -15.00 -12.38 -5.57
C ASN A 601 -15.52 -12.58 -7.00
N HIS A 602 -14.97 -11.89 -8.01
CA HIS A 602 -15.42 -11.96 -9.40
C HIS A 602 -16.91 -11.70 -9.63
N ASN A 603 -17.52 -10.86 -8.81
CA ASN A 603 -18.94 -10.53 -8.89
C ASN A 603 -19.19 -9.12 -8.35
N PHE A 604 -20.40 -8.61 -8.57
CA PHE A 604 -20.83 -7.30 -8.09
C PHE A 604 -21.65 -7.40 -6.79
N THR A 605 -21.44 -8.44 -5.97
CA THR A 605 -22.32 -8.70 -4.82
C THR A 605 -22.22 -7.60 -3.77
N CYS A 606 -23.39 -7.12 -3.35
CA CYS A 606 -23.56 -6.13 -2.31
C CYS A 606 -24.40 -6.71 -1.15
N ARG A 607 -23.85 -6.69 0.07
CA ARG A 607 -24.56 -7.14 1.29
C ARG A 607 -24.13 -6.37 2.52
N LYS A 608 -24.88 -6.45 3.62
CA LYS A 608 -24.42 -5.97 4.93
C LYS A 608 -23.71 -7.07 5.71
N ILE A 609 -22.63 -6.72 6.40
CA ILE A 609 -21.81 -7.60 7.25
C ILE A 609 -21.72 -7.07 8.68
N SER A 610 -21.13 -7.86 9.58
CA SER A 610 -20.91 -7.52 10.99
C SER A 610 -19.66 -8.24 11.53
N SER A 611 -19.44 -8.18 12.84
CA SER A 611 -18.42 -8.96 13.55
C SER A 611 -18.77 -10.44 13.76
N GLU A 612 -19.96 -10.88 13.32
CA GLU A 612 -20.36 -12.29 13.39
C GLU A 612 -19.76 -13.09 12.22
N PRO A 613 -19.49 -14.40 12.40
CA PRO A 613 -19.26 -15.30 11.27
C PRO A 613 -20.40 -15.21 10.24
N TRP A 614 -20.07 -15.27 8.95
CA TRP A 614 -21.01 -15.00 7.85
C TRP A 614 -22.31 -15.82 7.90
N HIS A 615 -22.30 -17.03 8.48
CA HIS A 615 -23.46 -17.90 8.64
C HIS A 615 -24.37 -17.53 9.84
N ALA A 616 -23.94 -16.62 10.71
CA ALA A 616 -24.64 -16.15 11.90
C ALA A 616 -25.09 -14.66 11.80
N VAL A 617 -24.85 -14.02 10.65
CA VAL A 617 -25.24 -12.62 10.39
C VAL A 617 -26.76 -12.52 10.20
N THR A 618 -27.47 -12.07 11.23
CA THR A 618 -28.90 -11.68 11.11
C THR A 618 -29.02 -10.25 10.59
N ALA A 619 -30.18 -9.91 9.99
CA ALA A 619 -30.46 -8.56 9.49
C ALA A 619 -30.36 -7.46 10.58
N GLU A 620 -30.57 -7.83 11.86
CA GLU A 620 -30.43 -6.93 13.01
C GLU A 620 -28.97 -6.64 13.37
N LYS A 621 -28.07 -7.59 13.11
CA LYS A 621 -26.62 -7.46 13.37
C LYS A 621 -25.86 -6.89 12.17
N ALA A 622 -26.35 -7.13 10.96
CA ALA A 622 -25.74 -6.70 9.70
C ALA A 622 -25.82 -5.16 9.54
N TRP A 623 -24.67 -4.47 9.60
CA TRP A 623 -24.65 -3.00 9.62
C TRP A 623 -23.78 -2.38 8.53
N LEU A 624 -22.59 -2.93 8.28
CA LEU A 624 -21.60 -2.39 7.34
C LEU A 624 -21.89 -2.88 5.93
N TRP A 625 -22.11 -1.99 4.95
CA TRP A 625 -22.14 -2.39 3.55
C TRP A 625 -20.78 -2.94 3.13
N SER A 626 -20.79 -4.09 2.46
CA SER A 626 -19.65 -4.77 1.85
C SER A 626 -20.02 -5.03 0.40
N VAL A 627 -19.25 -4.43 -0.51
CA VAL A 627 -19.56 -4.39 -1.95
C VAL A 627 -18.36 -4.89 -2.74
N CYS A 628 -18.54 -5.97 -3.48
CA CYS A 628 -17.56 -6.46 -4.44
C CYS A 628 -17.67 -5.62 -5.72
N ILE A 629 -16.54 -5.27 -6.31
CA ILE A 629 -16.45 -4.64 -7.63
C ILE A 629 -16.39 -5.76 -8.67
N PRO A 630 -17.12 -5.65 -9.80
CA PRO A 630 -17.03 -6.64 -10.86
C PRO A 630 -15.61 -6.72 -11.42
N ASN A 631 -15.19 -7.93 -11.79
CA ASN A 631 -13.85 -8.19 -12.32
C ASN A 631 -13.68 -7.62 -13.73
N LEU A 632 -12.47 -7.17 -14.06
CA LEU A 632 -12.11 -6.65 -15.39
C LEU A 632 -11.93 -7.77 -16.44
N ASP A 633 -11.44 -8.93 -16.02
CA ASP A 633 -11.13 -10.16 -16.78
C ASP A 633 -12.28 -10.62 -17.71
N VAL A 634 -12.04 -10.92 -18.99
CA VAL A 634 -13.09 -11.35 -19.94
C VAL A 634 -13.23 -12.88 -20.02
N CYS A 635 -12.26 -13.63 -19.49
CA CYS A 635 -12.35 -15.09 -19.34
C CYS A 635 -13.28 -15.50 -18.18
N ARG A 636 -13.50 -14.60 -17.20
CA ARG A 636 -14.48 -14.76 -16.12
C ARG A 636 -15.68 -13.82 -16.30
N ASN A 637 -16.83 -14.38 -16.67
CA ASN A 637 -18.11 -13.70 -16.48
C ASN A 637 -18.21 -13.23 -15.03
N ASN A 638 -18.80 -12.06 -14.81
CA ASN A 638 -19.16 -11.70 -13.45
C ASN A 638 -20.31 -12.63 -12.99
N GLU A 639 -20.18 -13.11 -11.75
CA GLU A 639 -21.06 -14.07 -11.07
C GLU A 639 -20.88 -15.55 -11.43
N ALA A 640 -20.84 -16.37 -10.38
CA ALA A 640 -21.12 -17.81 -10.41
C ALA A 640 -21.66 -18.25 -9.04
N ALA A 641 -22.87 -18.83 -9.01
CA ALA A 641 -23.46 -19.41 -7.81
C ALA A 641 -24.39 -20.59 -8.18
N THR A 642 -23.85 -21.61 -8.83
CA THR A 642 -24.63 -22.78 -9.23
C THR A 642 -25.13 -23.55 -8.00
N ALA A 643 -26.19 -24.34 -8.16
CA ALA A 643 -26.72 -25.18 -7.08
C ALA A 643 -25.76 -26.32 -6.64
N ASN A 644 -24.68 -26.55 -7.39
CA ASN A 644 -23.68 -27.59 -7.14
C ASN A 644 -22.32 -27.02 -6.67
N ASP A 645 -22.18 -25.70 -6.52
CA ASP A 645 -20.91 -25.10 -6.13
C ASP A 645 -20.61 -25.32 -4.64
N ALA A 646 -19.31 -25.42 -4.30
CA ALA A 646 -18.84 -25.40 -2.92
C ALA A 646 -19.24 -24.09 -2.20
N ASP A 647 -19.38 -24.14 -0.87
CA ASP A 647 -20.16 -23.18 -0.08
C ASP A 647 -19.86 -21.70 -0.34
N TRP A 648 -18.62 -21.32 -0.66
CA TRP A 648 -18.27 -19.91 -0.90
C TRP A 648 -19.03 -19.30 -2.07
N LYS A 649 -19.10 -19.94 -3.25
CA LYS A 649 -19.85 -19.40 -4.40
C LYS A 649 -21.34 -19.28 -4.10
N ARG A 650 -21.90 -20.26 -3.38
CA ARG A 650 -23.30 -20.25 -2.91
C ARG A 650 -23.60 -19.06 -1.98
N VAL A 651 -22.60 -18.59 -1.24
CA VAL A 651 -22.68 -17.51 -0.24
C VAL A 651 -22.32 -16.12 -0.79
N PHE A 652 -21.52 -16.06 -1.86
CA PHE A 652 -20.99 -14.80 -2.41
C PHE A 652 -21.47 -14.44 -3.82
N GLY A 653 -21.91 -15.38 -4.66
CA GLY A 653 -22.44 -15.05 -5.98
C GLY A 653 -23.92 -14.64 -5.93
N GLU A 654 -24.30 -13.73 -6.83
CA GLU A 654 -25.57 -13.01 -6.80
C GLU A 654 -26.73 -13.76 -7.51
N ARG A 655 -27.95 -13.34 -7.18
CA ARG A 655 -29.22 -13.98 -7.58
C ARG A 655 -30.31 -12.94 -7.83
N ASP A 656 -31.22 -13.28 -8.73
CA ASP A 656 -32.42 -12.48 -9.01
C ASP A 656 -33.51 -12.65 -7.92
N GLU A 657 -34.65 -11.98 -8.10
CA GLU A 657 -35.81 -12.07 -7.21
C GLU A 657 -36.41 -13.49 -7.09
N SER A 658 -36.10 -14.40 -8.03
CA SER A 658 -36.51 -15.81 -7.99
C SER A 658 -35.49 -16.72 -7.28
N GLY A 659 -34.30 -16.20 -6.98
CA GLY A 659 -33.17 -16.96 -6.46
C GLY A 659 -32.32 -17.66 -7.54
N ALA A 660 -32.60 -17.42 -8.83
CA ALA A 660 -31.76 -17.92 -9.92
C ALA A 660 -30.44 -17.13 -9.98
N PRO A 661 -29.29 -17.76 -10.31
CA PRO A 661 -28.04 -17.03 -10.48
C PRO A 661 -28.15 -16.06 -11.66
N VAL A 662 -27.75 -14.81 -11.46
CA VAL A 662 -27.54 -13.86 -12.56
C VAL A 662 -26.15 -14.11 -13.16
N TYR A 663 -25.92 -13.60 -14.37
CA TYR A 663 -24.62 -13.53 -15.01
C TYR A 663 -24.50 -12.24 -15.81
N TYR A 664 -23.38 -11.53 -15.71
CA TYR A 664 -23.01 -10.47 -16.66
C TYR A 664 -21.97 -11.01 -17.66
N PRO A 665 -22.39 -11.44 -18.87
CA PRO A 665 -21.46 -11.89 -19.89
C PRO A 665 -20.67 -10.71 -20.43
N LYS A 666 -19.39 -10.95 -20.74
CA LYS A 666 -18.52 -9.96 -21.38
C LYS A 666 -18.29 -10.32 -22.84
N THR A 667 -18.30 -9.31 -23.72
CA THR A 667 -18.17 -9.48 -25.16
C THR A 667 -17.04 -8.59 -25.69
N GLN A 668 -15.89 -9.19 -26.02
CA GLN A 668 -14.74 -8.47 -26.57
C GLN A 668 -15.12 -7.58 -27.76
N ASN A 669 -14.46 -6.42 -27.89
CA ASN A 669 -14.70 -5.44 -28.95
C ASN A 669 -16.12 -4.81 -28.95
N THR A 670 -16.77 -4.76 -27.78
CA THR A 670 -18.05 -4.07 -27.55
C THR A 670 -17.97 -3.24 -26.27
N ALA A 671 -19.01 -2.47 -25.93
CA ALA A 671 -19.09 -1.78 -24.64
C ALA A 671 -18.96 -2.76 -23.45
N GLU A 672 -19.43 -4.00 -23.62
CA GLU A 672 -19.39 -5.10 -22.65
C GLU A 672 -18.03 -5.83 -22.64
N SER A 673 -16.95 -5.27 -23.21
CA SER A 673 -15.64 -5.95 -23.28
C SER A 673 -14.93 -6.12 -21.93
N THR A 674 -15.41 -5.42 -20.90
CA THR A 674 -14.89 -5.43 -19.53
C THR A 674 -16.00 -4.98 -18.55
N SER A 675 -15.70 -4.93 -17.26
CA SER A 675 -16.61 -4.45 -16.21
C SER A 675 -15.84 -3.70 -15.13
N PHE A 676 -16.27 -2.48 -14.78
CA PHE A 676 -15.82 -1.79 -13.56
C PHE A 676 -16.87 -0.79 -13.07
N CYS A 677 -16.62 -0.15 -11.91
CA CYS A 677 -17.56 0.82 -11.35
C CYS A 677 -17.00 2.24 -11.34
N VAL A 678 -17.85 3.23 -11.61
CA VAL A 678 -17.64 4.60 -11.14
C VAL A 678 -18.56 4.85 -9.95
N VAL A 679 -17.96 5.05 -8.79
CA VAL A 679 -18.62 5.20 -7.50
C VAL A 679 -18.79 6.68 -7.18
N SER A 680 -19.98 7.08 -6.76
CA SER A 680 -20.29 8.43 -6.26
C SER A 680 -20.95 8.35 -4.89
N ILE A 681 -20.33 8.98 -3.90
CA ILE A 681 -20.82 9.04 -2.52
C ILE A 681 -21.61 10.33 -2.36
N ASP A 682 -22.93 10.25 -2.39
CA ASP A 682 -23.82 11.37 -2.09
C ASP A 682 -24.07 11.46 -0.58
N ARG A 683 -23.21 12.24 0.09
CA ARG A 683 -23.33 12.54 1.52
C ARG A 683 -24.62 13.25 1.90
N LYS A 684 -25.18 14.05 0.99
CA LYS A 684 -26.34 14.91 1.26
C LYS A 684 -27.62 14.10 1.37
N ASN A 685 -27.79 13.11 0.49
CA ASN A 685 -28.96 12.23 0.49
C ASN A 685 -28.67 10.85 1.12
N ARG A 686 -27.46 10.64 1.67
CA ARG A 686 -26.97 9.37 2.25
C ARG A 686 -27.05 8.18 1.29
N LYS A 687 -26.50 8.36 0.09
CA LYS A 687 -26.48 7.34 -0.96
C LYS A 687 -25.08 6.99 -1.44
N LEU A 688 -24.89 5.72 -1.75
CA LEU A 688 -23.75 5.21 -2.51
C LEU A 688 -24.27 4.79 -3.88
N HIS A 689 -23.78 5.44 -4.93
CA HIS A 689 -24.09 5.07 -6.31
C HIS A 689 -22.88 4.36 -6.90
N PHE A 690 -23.05 3.12 -7.36
CA PHE A 690 -22.03 2.38 -8.09
C PHE A 690 -22.54 2.22 -9.53
N ILE A 691 -22.10 3.10 -10.43
CA ILE A 691 -22.54 3.08 -11.83
C ILE A 691 -21.63 2.10 -12.58
N ALA A 692 -22.22 1.14 -13.27
CA ALA A 692 -21.47 0.12 -14.00
C ALA A 692 -20.99 0.67 -15.34
N TYR A 693 -19.69 0.52 -15.62
CA TYR A 693 -19.11 0.63 -16.95
C TYR A 693 -19.00 -0.77 -17.55
N GLY A 694 -19.50 -0.93 -18.77
CA GLY A 694 -19.51 -2.20 -19.50
C GLY A 694 -20.51 -3.20 -18.94
N ALA A 695 -20.13 -4.48 -18.87
CA ALA A 695 -21.06 -5.55 -18.51
C ALA A 695 -21.43 -5.49 -17.00
N GLY A 696 -22.68 -5.19 -16.68
CA GLY A 696 -23.20 -5.06 -15.31
C GLY A 696 -24.46 -4.20 -15.25
N TYR A 697 -24.86 -3.77 -14.05
CA TYR A 697 -25.92 -2.78 -13.85
C TYR A 697 -25.67 -1.87 -12.64
N ASP A 698 -26.27 -0.68 -12.64
CA ASP A 698 -26.05 0.34 -11.62
C ASP A 698 -26.66 -0.02 -10.25
N ARG A 699 -25.90 0.14 -9.16
CA ARG A 699 -26.41 0.01 -7.79
C ARG A 699 -26.61 1.36 -7.11
N GLU A 700 -27.65 1.45 -6.28
CA GLU A 700 -27.91 2.58 -5.40
C GLU A 700 -28.22 2.06 -3.98
N LEU A 701 -27.33 2.34 -3.02
CA LEU A 701 -27.44 1.89 -1.64
C LEU A 701 -27.72 3.08 -0.71
N CYS A 702 -28.66 2.94 0.21
CA CYS A 702 -28.85 3.88 1.31
C CYS A 702 -28.06 3.40 2.55
N TYR A 703 -27.43 4.32 3.27
CA TYR A 703 -26.69 4.05 4.50
C TYR A 703 -27.15 4.92 5.67
#